data_AF-A0A2E8HII0-F1
#
_entry.id   AF-A0A2E8HII0-F1
#
_cell.length_a   1.000
_cell.length_b   1.000
_cell.length_c   1.000
_cell.angle_alpha   90.00
_cell.angle_beta   90.00
_cell.angle_gamma   90.00
#
_symmetry.space_group_name_H-M   'P 1'
#
loop_
_entity.id
_entity.type
_entity.pdbx_description
1 polymer ?
#
loop_
_entity_poly.entity_id
_entity_poly.type
_entity_poly.pdbx_seq_one_letter_code
_entity_poly.pdbx_strand_id
1 'polypeptide(L)'
;MLGRKNANQEIEEYRDLLATPTEYREGFTSTSVIGVLFVAFIMIPGNMYLSLMVGGSLGAAAEWVTIILFAEITKRSFTTLSRQEVYVLYYVAAGLIAAETGAFEGLLWNQYLRQSPAAKQFGIANLMPDWFAPPLDSPALLARTFLHHDWILPIVLLVAGMVISRLSWFTMAYTLFRLMSDYERLPFPFAPVAAQGATALAETTQGVDSWRWRVFSAGAMIGLVFGALYVAIPAISGALLTEPIQLIPIPFIDFTQVTGNFIAATPIGFTAHLGPIFAGLVMPFWGVVGTFLGVVAHTIANPILHSYGFLEMWQPGMGVLETWFVNSIDFWMSFGIGTTISIAIIGLWQVIRSLWLARGGPKATAPGAKGSWTPPPGRGDFPIWAAIGLYAVSAAGLILIAWFLLPEFDRFVLFFLFFGFVFTPFQSFVNARLVGMVGQTIDFPYIREATIMLSGYQGIDIWFVPFPLGNYGAQTQKFREIELTGTRFTSIIKAELLMVPIVLFATFLYSSYIWKLAPIPSASYPYAQLMWRLRALQTCIWFTGTLTSELAKSADNREATWKPANLVENEWWYWRVRAVTPEWKESNGERGEAGPWSEKRAFFTYFDEGEPEFIPERPPGALKQLSADGVSGPMVTLLGPPADVGVVYDPRPALGVRVSEPLPAGWEFYFAVDTDPNFTSPWIQRTSDEPWLQKAIKEEIILAGAIVGLGSYIILSILGLPILLIFGYVRALVTIPHWMVTEIIGALLARYYFWNKYGKQQWRLYAPVLAVGFACGMALMGMASISIALIQKSVSVLIF
;
A
#
# COMPACT_ATOMS: atom_id res chain seq x y z
N MET A 1 24.55 32.37 31.94
CA MET A 1 24.61 32.70 30.49
C MET A 1 24.87 31.44 29.68
N LEU A 2 23.88 30.54 29.60
CA LEU A 2 23.92 29.39 28.68
C LEU A 2 23.16 29.83 27.43
N GLY A 3 23.89 30.16 26.37
CA GLY A 3 23.30 30.57 25.10
C GLY A 3 22.33 29.51 24.60
N ARG A 4 21.07 29.89 24.41
CA ARG A 4 20.13 29.15 23.58
C ARG A 4 20.79 29.00 22.20
N LYS A 5 21.35 27.83 21.89
CA LYS A 5 21.68 27.47 20.51
C LYS A 5 20.39 27.65 19.70
N ASN A 6 20.46 28.49 18.66
CA ASN A 6 19.35 28.67 17.74
C ASN A 6 19.05 27.28 17.14
N ALA A 7 17.79 26.84 17.16
CA ALA A 7 17.41 25.56 16.53
C ALA A 7 17.80 25.50 15.04
N ASN A 8 17.97 26.67 14.40
CA ASN A 8 18.44 26.79 13.02
C ASN A 8 19.97 26.59 12.86
N GLN A 9 20.76 26.75 13.92
CA GLN A 9 22.22 26.66 13.86
C GLN A 9 22.69 25.23 13.60
N GLU A 10 22.05 24.23 14.22
CA GLU A 10 22.30 22.81 13.91
C GLU A 10 21.88 22.46 12.46
N ILE A 11 20.81 23.05 11.95
CA ILE A 11 20.32 22.81 10.57
C ILE A 11 21.24 23.45 9.52
N GLU A 12 21.78 24.62 9.81
CA GLU A 12 22.80 25.28 8.98
C GLU A 12 24.14 24.52 9.00
N GLU A 13 24.54 23.97 10.16
CA GLU A 13 25.71 23.07 10.25
C GLU A 13 25.58 21.85 9.32
N TYR A 14 24.36 21.30 9.15
CA TYR A 14 24.12 20.20 8.21
C TYR A 14 24.26 20.63 6.74
N ARG A 15 23.82 21.84 6.38
CA ARG A 15 23.95 22.39 5.02
C ARG A 15 25.43 22.54 4.62
N ASP A 16 26.25 22.98 5.56
CA ASP A 16 27.68 23.26 5.33
C ASP A 16 28.55 21.99 5.35
N LEU A 17 27.97 20.81 5.61
CA LEU A 17 28.69 19.52 5.52
C LEU A 17 29.25 19.27 4.12
N LEU A 18 28.55 19.71 3.07
CA LEU A 18 29.00 19.57 1.70
C LEU A 18 28.77 20.87 0.93
N ALA A 19 29.87 21.54 0.57
CA ALA A 19 29.80 22.73 -0.27
C ALA A 19 29.25 22.38 -1.66
N THR A 20 28.41 23.26 -2.21
CA THR A 20 27.88 23.11 -3.56
C THR A 20 29.03 23.25 -4.58
N PRO A 21 29.23 22.26 -5.46
CA PRO A 21 30.33 22.29 -6.43
C PRO A 21 30.13 23.39 -7.48
N THR A 22 31.25 23.92 -7.98
CA THR A 22 31.29 24.93 -9.04
C THR A 22 31.27 24.32 -10.44
N GLU A 23 31.69 23.07 -10.58
CA GLU A 23 31.72 22.32 -11.84
C GLU A 23 30.73 21.15 -11.81
N TYR A 24 29.98 21.00 -12.91
CA TYR A 24 29.05 19.89 -13.11
C TYR A 24 29.50 18.99 -14.26
N ARG A 25 29.65 17.70 -13.98
CA ARG A 25 30.14 16.69 -14.92
C ARG A 25 29.06 15.68 -15.27
N GLU A 26 29.21 15.08 -16.45
CA GLU A 26 28.34 14.00 -16.89
C GLU A 26 28.65 12.75 -16.07
N GLY A 27 27.63 12.17 -15.43
CA GLY A 27 27.75 10.92 -14.67
C GLY A 27 27.22 9.70 -15.42
N PHE A 28 26.49 9.90 -16.51
CA PHE A 28 25.94 8.82 -17.33
C PHE A 28 26.98 8.36 -18.35
N THR A 29 27.58 7.20 -18.11
CA THR A 29 28.63 6.60 -18.94
C THR A 29 28.25 5.17 -19.35
N SER A 30 29.11 4.51 -20.14
CA SER A 30 28.94 3.08 -20.45
C SER A 30 28.86 2.22 -19.20
N THR A 31 29.54 2.61 -18.13
CA THR A 31 29.47 1.94 -16.83
C THR A 31 28.06 2.01 -16.24
N SER A 32 27.41 3.16 -16.35
CA SER A 32 26.01 3.33 -15.91
C SER A 32 25.07 2.42 -16.68
N VAL A 33 25.28 2.25 -18.00
CA VAL A 33 24.49 1.32 -18.84
C VAL A 33 24.65 -0.12 -18.36
N ILE A 34 25.88 -0.57 -18.11
CA ILE A 34 26.14 -1.91 -17.58
C ILE A 34 25.53 -2.06 -16.18
N GLY A 35 25.58 -1.00 -15.36
CA GLY A 35 24.92 -0.96 -14.05
C GLY A 35 23.40 -1.14 -14.13
N VAL A 36 22.74 -0.46 -15.07
CA VAL A 36 21.31 -0.62 -15.34
C VAL A 36 21.01 -2.08 -15.72
N LEU A 37 21.79 -2.68 -16.62
CA LEU A 37 21.60 -4.08 -17.04
C LEU A 37 21.85 -5.06 -15.88
N PHE A 38 22.88 -4.82 -15.06
CA PHE A 38 23.17 -5.62 -13.89
C PHE A 38 21.99 -5.62 -12.91
N VAL A 39 21.50 -4.44 -12.54
CA VAL A 39 20.36 -4.35 -11.61
C VAL A 39 19.11 -4.99 -12.23
N ALA A 40 18.83 -4.72 -13.50
CA ALA A 40 17.63 -5.20 -14.17
C ALA A 40 17.59 -6.74 -14.36
N PHE A 41 18.71 -7.37 -14.73
CA PHE A 41 18.75 -8.80 -15.05
C PHE A 41 19.30 -9.68 -13.93
N ILE A 42 19.94 -9.10 -12.91
CA ILE A 42 20.46 -9.87 -11.77
C ILE A 42 19.67 -9.55 -10.51
N MET A 43 19.49 -8.27 -10.17
CA MET A 43 18.92 -7.90 -8.88
C MET A 43 17.39 -7.96 -8.82
N ILE A 44 16.69 -7.47 -9.85
CA ILE A 44 15.22 -7.52 -9.94
C ILE A 44 14.67 -8.94 -9.75
N PRO A 45 15.11 -9.99 -10.47
CA PRO A 45 14.55 -11.33 -10.27
C PRO A 45 14.77 -11.86 -8.84
N GLY A 46 15.89 -11.52 -8.21
CA GLY A 46 16.14 -11.81 -6.80
C GLY A 46 15.17 -11.07 -5.87
N ASN A 47 14.92 -9.78 -6.12
CA ASN A 47 13.98 -8.97 -5.34
C ASN A 47 12.54 -9.49 -5.48
N MET A 48 12.07 -9.73 -6.71
CA MET A 48 10.73 -10.27 -7.00
C MET A 48 10.47 -11.56 -6.23
N TYR A 49 11.43 -12.48 -6.27
CA TYR A 49 11.28 -13.76 -5.59
C TYR A 49 11.31 -13.64 -4.07
N LEU A 50 12.20 -12.80 -3.51
CA LEU A 50 12.20 -12.53 -2.06
C LEU A 50 10.89 -11.91 -1.60
N SER A 51 10.30 -11.01 -2.41
CA SER A 51 8.98 -10.40 -2.18
C SER A 51 7.90 -11.48 -2.08
N LEU A 52 7.86 -12.42 -3.03
CA LEU A 52 6.85 -13.50 -3.07
C LEU A 52 7.07 -14.61 -2.03
N MET A 53 8.32 -14.91 -1.69
CA MET A 53 8.67 -16.02 -0.78
C MET A 53 8.58 -15.64 0.68
N VAL A 54 9.23 -14.54 1.06
CA VAL A 54 9.44 -14.14 2.46
C VAL A 54 8.90 -12.75 2.78
N GLY A 55 8.37 -12.02 1.79
CA GLY A 55 7.89 -10.65 1.96
C GLY A 55 9.01 -9.63 2.15
N GLY A 56 10.23 -9.98 1.74
CA GLY A 56 11.41 -9.14 1.86
C GLY A 56 11.70 -8.36 0.59
N SER A 57 12.48 -7.28 0.70
CA SER A 57 12.99 -6.53 -0.44
C SER A 57 14.50 -6.28 -0.31
N LEU A 58 15.19 -6.19 -1.44
CA LEU A 58 16.57 -5.74 -1.51
C LEU A 58 16.72 -4.27 -1.06
N GLY A 59 15.72 -3.43 -1.34
CA GLY A 59 15.67 -2.03 -0.97
C GLY A 59 17.01 -1.30 -1.16
N ALA A 60 17.47 -0.60 -0.12
CA ALA A 60 18.73 0.11 -0.11
C ALA A 60 19.96 -0.79 -0.35
N ALA A 61 19.89 -2.09 -0.03
CA ALA A 61 21.04 -2.98 -0.22
C ALA A 61 21.44 -3.10 -1.70
N ALA A 62 20.48 -2.96 -2.61
CA ALA A 62 20.77 -2.98 -4.04
C ALA A 62 21.70 -1.86 -4.49
N GLU A 63 21.52 -0.67 -3.91
CA GLU A 63 22.33 0.52 -4.17
C GLU A 63 23.79 0.26 -3.81
N TRP A 64 24.02 -0.21 -2.59
CA TRP A 64 25.35 -0.47 -2.06
C TRP A 64 26.05 -1.61 -2.77
N VAL A 65 25.35 -2.71 -3.04
CA VAL A 65 25.92 -3.87 -3.75
C VAL A 65 26.37 -3.48 -5.15
N THR A 66 25.55 -2.71 -5.87
CA THR A 66 25.89 -2.22 -7.20
C THR A 66 27.15 -1.37 -7.15
N ILE A 67 27.23 -0.38 -6.25
CA ILE A 67 28.43 0.46 -6.13
C ILE A 67 29.67 -0.38 -5.80
N ILE A 68 29.56 -1.27 -4.81
CA ILE A 68 30.68 -2.09 -4.32
C ILE A 68 31.21 -3.00 -5.43
N LEU A 69 30.32 -3.70 -6.15
CA LEU A 69 30.69 -4.59 -7.23
C LEU A 69 31.42 -3.84 -8.34
N PHE A 70 30.85 -2.70 -8.77
CA PHE A 70 31.44 -1.90 -9.85
C PHE A 70 32.76 -1.26 -9.45
N ALA A 71 32.90 -0.81 -8.20
CA ALA A 71 34.17 -0.32 -7.65
C ALA A 71 35.25 -1.40 -7.67
N GLU A 72 34.92 -2.65 -7.32
CA GLU A 72 35.86 -3.77 -7.36
C GLU A 72 36.22 -4.17 -8.80
N ILE A 73 35.26 -4.14 -9.73
CA ILE A 73 35.51 -4.38 -11.16
C ILE A 73 36.45 -3.32 -11.73
N THR A 74 36.23 -2.04 -11.45
CA THR A 74 37.11 -0.95 -11.92
C THR A 74 38.50 -1.04 -11.32
N LYS A 75 38.59 -1.33 -10.01
CA LYS A 75 39.87 -1.60 -9.32
C LYS A 75 40.67 -2.71 -9.99
N ARG A 76 40.03 -3.83 -10.36
CA ARG A 76 40.67 -4.95 -11.09
C ARG A 76 40.97 -4.65 -12.54
N SER A 77 40.23 -3.72 -13.14
CA SER A 77 40.41 -3.27 -14.52
C SER A 77 41.36 -2.08 -14.64
N PHE A 78 42.06 -1.71 -13.56
CA PHE A 78 42.97 -0.53 -13.49
C PHE A 78 42.32 0.79 -13.94
N THR A 79 41.01 0.92 -13.73
CA THR A 79 40.23 2.13 -14.02
C THR A 79 39.63 2.69 -12.72
N THR A 80 39.14 3.93 -12.75
CA THR A 80 38.53 4.58 -11.59
C THR A 80 37.14 5.08 -11.91
N LEU A 81 36.23 5.03 -10.93
CA LEU A 81 34.91 5.63 -11.05
C LEU A 81 34.95 7.07 -10.54
N SER A 82 34.43 7.99 -11.34
CA SER A 82 34.19 9.35 -10.88
C SER A 82 33.08 9.39 -9.83
N ARG A 83 33.06 10.46 -9.02
CA ARG A 83 32.01 10.70 -8.03
C ARG A 83 30.61 10.69 -8.67
N GLN A 84 30.48 11.27 -9.86
CA GLN A 84 29.23 11.37 -10.59
C GLN A 84 28.76 10.01 -11.11
N GLU A 85 29.67 9.17 -11.62
CA GLU A 85 29.33 7.79 -12.03
C GLU A 85 28.84 6.94 -10.86
N VAL A 86 29.51 7.04 -9.71
CA VAL A 86 29.08 6.33 -8.48
C VAL A 86 27.67 6.76 -8.07
N TYR A 87 27.37 8.07 -8.12
CA TYR A 87 26.03 8.55 -7.80
C TYR A 87 24.99 8.13 -8.83
N VAL A 88 25.32 8.08 -10.13
CA VAL A 88 24.38 7.56 -11.14
C VAL A 88 24.11 6.07 -10.93
N LEU A 89 25.12 5.26 -10.59
CA LEU A 89 24.93 3.85 -10.23
C LEU A 89 24.04 3.68 -8.99
N TYR A 90 24.29 4.49 -7.95
CA TYR A 90 23.44 4.57 -6.75
C TYR A 90 21.98 4.85 -7.12
N TYR A 91 21.77 5.91 -7.91
CA TYR A 91 20.46 6.35 -8.36
C TYR A 91 19.73 5.28 -9.18
N VAL A 92 20.43 4.66 -10.13
CA VAL A 92 19.89 3.60 -10.99
C VAL A 92 19.44 2.40 -10.19
N ALA A 93 20.28 1.94 -9.26
CA ALA A 93 19.96 0.78 -8.43
C ALA A 93 18.73 1.03 -7.55
N ALA A 94 18.65 2.21 -6.91
CA ALA A 94 17.48 2.63 -6.15
C ALA A 94 16.23 2.69 -7.03
N GLY A 95 16.36 3.33 -8.19
CA GLY A 95 15.26 3.62 -9.10
C GLY A 95 14.63 2.37 -9.71
N LEU A 96 15.45 1.39 -10.10
CA LEU A 96 14.99 0.14 -10.72
C LEU A 96 14.28 -0.77 -9.73
N ILE A 97 14.84 -0.97 -8.53
CA ILE A 97 14.20 -1.79 -7.48
C ILE A 97 12.88 -1.15 -7.04
N ALA A 98 12.84 0.18 -6.89
CA ALA A 98 11.60 0.87 -6.53
C ALA A 98 10.54 0.82 -7.66
N ALA A 99 10.96 0.76 -8.92
CA ALA A 99 10.05 0.74 -10.07
C ALA A 99 9.42 -0.64 -10.33
N GLU A 100 9.99 -1.72 -9.80
CA GLU A 100 9.56 -3.10 -10.01
C GLU A 100 8.08 -3.35 -9.66
N THR A 101 7.68 -2.92 -8.46
CA THR A 101 6.31 -3.05 -7.96
C THR A 101 5.27 -2.30 -8.78
N GLY A 102 5.69 -1.22 -9.47
CA GLY A 102 4.86 -0.43 -10.38
C GLY A 102 4.88 -0.92 -11.82
N ALA A 103 5.57 -2.03 -12.10
CA ALA A 103 5.67 -2.67 -13.40
C ALA A 103 4.93 -4.03 -13.40
N PHE A 104 5.42 -5.03 -14.14
CA PHE A 104 4.71 -6.30 -14.33
C PHE A 104 4.50 -7.12 -13.04
N GLU A 105 5.24 -6.86 -11.96
CA GLU A 105 4.93 -7.45 -10.64
C GLU A 105 3.53 -7.04 -10.17
N GLY A 106 3.13 -5.78 -10.42
CA GLY A 106 1.79 -5.28 -10.10
C GLY A 106 0.67 -6.02 -10.84
N LEU A 107 0.91 -6.46 -12.09
CA LEU A 107 -0.09 -7.23 -12.83
C LEU A 107 -0.31 -8.64 -12.24
N LEU A 108 0.70 -9.22 -11.59
CA LEU A 108 0.54 -10.49 -10.85
C LEU A 108 -0.39 -10.32 -9.65
N TRP A 109 -0.32 -9.17 -8.98
CA TRP A 109 -1.28 -8.83 -7.94
C TRP A 109 -2.69 -8.61 -8.52
N ASN A 110 -2.82 -7.88 -9.62
CA ASN A 110 -4.12 -7.58 -10.22
C ASN A 110 -4.89 -8.84 -10.65
N GLN A 111 -4.22 -9.78 -11.34
CA GLN A 111 -4.85 -11.05 -11.72
C GLN A 111 -5.28 -11.87 -10.50
N TYR A 112 -4.48 -11.84 -9.43
CA TYR A 112 -4.83 -12.55 -8.20
C TYR A 112 -6.04 -11.91 -7.53
N LEU A 113 -6.06 -10.58 -7.43
CA LEU A 113 -7.15 -9.86 -6.76
C LEU A 113 -8.50 -10.19 -7.41
N ARG A 114 -8.57 -10.19 -8.74
CA ARG A 114 -9.79 -10.57 -9.48
C ARG A 114 -10.23 -12.01 -9.21
N GLN A 115 -9.29 -12.96 -9.20
CA GLN A 115 -9.56 -14.38 -8.95
C GLN A 115 -9.73 -14.74 -7.47
N SER A 116 -9.44 -13.81 -6.56
CA SER A 116 -9.30 -14.10 -5.13
C SER A 116 -10.61 -14.58 -4.51
N PRO A 117 -10.56 -15.47 -3.50
CA PRO A 117 -11.74 -15.84 -2.73
C PRO A 117 -12.44 -14.62 -2.11
N ALA A 118 -11.69 -13.60 -1.72
CA ALA A 118 -12.23 -12.35 -1.20
C ALA A 118 -13.09 -11.63 -2.25
N ALA A 119 -12.59 -11.42 -3.46
CA ALA A 119 -13.35 -10.76 -4.51
C ALA A 119 -14.63 -11.53 -4.88
N LYS A 120 -14.58 -12.87 -4.86
CA LYS A 120 -15.76 -13.73 -5.05
C LYS A 120 -16.75 -13.60 -3.89
N GLN A 121 -16.28 -13.62 -2.64
CA GLN A 121 -17.10 -13.47 -1.43
C GLN A 121 -17.84 -12.12 -1.38
N PHE A 122 -17.17 -11.04 -1.80
CA PHE A 122 -17.79 -9.71 -1.88
C PHE A 122 -18.60 -9.49 -3.17
N GLY A 123 -18.71 -10.49 -4.05
CA GLY A 123 -19.41 -10.42 -5.33
C GLY A 123 -18.78 -9.50 -6.39
N ILE A 124 -17.60 -8.92 -6.12
CA ILE A 124 -16.99 -7.89 -6.98
C ILE A 124 -16.05 -8.45 -8.05
N ALA A 125 -15.82 -9.76 -8.10
CA ALA A 125 -14.84 -10.37 -9.00
C ALA A 125 -15.10 -10.07 -10.49
N ASN A 126 -16.36 -10.12 -10.94
CA ASN A 126 -16.73 -9.85 -12.34
C ASN A 126 -17.00 -8.37 -12.62
N LEU A 127 -17.15 -7.56 -11.57
CA LEU A 127 -17.23 -6.10 -11.69
C LEU A 127 -15.87 -5.42 -11.88
N MET A 128 -14.77 -6.14 -11.64
CA MET A 128 -13.44 -5.57 -11.84
C MET A 128 -13.22 -5.32 -13.34
N PRO A 129 -12.86 -4.10 -13.75
CA PRO A 129 -12.76 -3.79 -15.16
C PRO A 129 -11.68 -4.60 -15.88
N ASP A 130 -11.91 -4.94 -17.15
CA ASP A 130 -10.96 -5.74 -17.95
C ASP A 130 -9.64 -5.03 -18.22
N TRP A 131 -9.63 -3.70 -18.13
CA TRP A 131 -8.44 -2.89 -18.21
C TRP A 131 -7.55 -2.95 -16.94
N PHE A 132 -8.06 -3.49 -15.83
CA PHE A 132 -7.28 -3.75 -14.62
C PHE A 132 -6.62 -5.14 -14.64
N ALA A 133 -7.37 -6.16 -15.03
CA ALA A 133 -6.93 -7.55 -15.19
C ALA A 133 -7.84 -8.28 -16.18
N PRO A 134 -7.38 -9.32 -16.90
CA PRO A 134 -8.22 -10.11 -17.81
C PRO A 134 -9.47 -10.73 -17.13
N PRO A 135 -10.54 -11.02 -17.90
CA PRO A 135 -11.71 -11.76 -17.44
C PRO A 135 -11.37 -13.10 -16.76
N LEU A 136 -12.21 -13.56 -15.83
CA LEU A 136 -11.97 -14.80 -15.08
C LEU A 136 -11.82 -16.03 -15.98
N ASP A 137 -12.58 -16.08 -17.07
CA ASP A 137 -12.56 -17.19 -18.04
C ASP A 137 -11.52 -17.01 -19.16
N SER A 138 -10.70 -15.95 -19.07
CA SER A 138 -9.68 -15.67 -20.07
C SER A 138 -8.66 -16.82 -20.16
N PRO A 139 -8.37 -17.33 -21.39
CA PRO A 139 -7.28 -18.28 -21.62
C PRO A 139 -5.92 -17.76 -21.12
N ALA A 140 -5.74 -16.45 -20.99
CA ALA A 140 -4.52 -15.84 -20.49
C ALA A 140 -4.21 -16.25 -19.04
N LEU A 141 -5.26 -16.29 -18.19
CA LEU A 141 -5.14 -16.64 -16.78
C LEU A 141 -4.90 -18.14 -16.62
N LEU A 142 -5.63 -18.96 -17.37
CA LEU A 142 -5.46 -20.42 -17.39
C LEU A 142 -4.06 -20.82 -17.87
N ALA A 143 -3.59 -20.21 -18.97
CA ALA A 143 -2.26 -20.48 -19.51
C ALA A 143 -1.13 -19.77 -18.73
N ARG A 144 -1.44 -18.87 -17.79
CA ARG A 144 -0.50 -18.07 -17.00
C ARG A 144 0.51 -17.35 -17.89
N THR A 145 0.00 -16.54 -18.82
CA THR A 145 0.79 -15.82 -19.81
C THR A 145 0.34 -14.37 -19.94
N PHE A 146 1.30 -13.45 -20.05
CA PHE A 146 1.04 -12.05 -20.42
C PHE A 146 0.92 -11.86 -21.94
N LEU A 147 1.29 -12.87 -22.74
CA LEU A 147 1.20 -12.85 -24.20
C LEU A 147 -0.20 -13.32 -24.64
N HIS A 148 -1.21 -12.52 -24.32
CA HIS A 148 -2.60 -12.72 -24.75
C HIS A 148 -3.28 -11.37 -25.01
N HIS A 149 -4.32 -11.33 -25.85
CA HIS A 149 -4.96 -10.06 -26.22
C HIS A 149 -5.61 -9.31 -25.04
N ASP A 150 -6.05 -10.04 -24.01
CA ASP A 150 -6.74 -9.47 -22.84
C ASP A 150 -5.79 -8.66 -21.96
N TRP A 151 -4.48 -8.92 -22.09
CA TRP A 151 -3.46 -8.17 -21.38
C TRP A 151 -3.06 -6.88 -22.08
N ILE A 152 -3.46 -6.65 -23.34
CA ILE A 152 -3.04 -5.47 -24.11
C ILE A 152 -3.42 -4.19 -23.38
N LEU A 153 -4.69 -4.06 -22.97
CA LEU A 153 -5.17 -2.84 -22.33
C LEU A 153 -4.55 -2.62 -20.93
N PRO A 154 -4.51 -3.61 -20.02
CA PRO A 154 -3.76 -3.48 -18.76
C PRO A 154 -2.28 -3.12 -18.94
N ILE A 155 -1.59 -3.72 -19.92
CA ILE A 155 -0.17 -3.44 -20.20
C ILE A 155 0.00 -2.01 -20.73
N VAL A 156 -0.86 -1.57 -21.65
CA VAL A 156 -0.81 -0.20 -22.19
C VAL A 156 -1.03 0.83 -21.08
N LEU A 157 -2.01 0.60 -20.20
CA LEU A 157 -2.26 1.49 -19.06
C LEU A 157 -1.11 1.49 -18.06
N LEU A 158 -0.48 0.33 -17.81
CA LEU A 158 0.71 0.23 -16.96
C LEU A 158 1.87 1.04 -17.56
N VAL A 159 2.16 0.88 -18.84
CA VAL A 159 3.25 1.61 -19.52
C VAL A 159 2.95 3.11 -19.54
N ALA A 160 1.73 3.51 -19.90
CA ALA A 160 1.30 4.90 -19.90
C ALA A 160 1.38 5.51 -18.49
N GLY A 161 0.86 4.81 -17.49
CA GLY A 161 0.92 5.22 -16.08
C GLY A 161 2.35 5.35 -15.58
N MET A 162 3.25 4.44 -15.95
CA MET A 162 4.66 4.51 -15.61
C MET A 162 5.34 5.72 -16.24
N VAL A 163 5.11 5.99 -17.53
CA VAL A 163 5.67 7.16 -18.23
C VAL A 163 5.12 8.47 -17.65
N ILE A 164 3.81 8.56 -17.43
CA ILE A 164 3.16 9.72 -16.80
C ILE A 164 3.71 9.95 -15.40
N SER A 165 3.84 8.90 -14.59
CA SER A 165 4.40 8.98 -13.24
C SER A 165 5.83 9.51 -13.28
N ARG A 166 6.67 9.00 -14.19
CA ARG A 166 8.06 9.43 -14.40
C ARG A 166 8.16 10.91 -14.79
N LEU A 167 7.31 11.34 -15.73
CA LEU A 167 7.25 12.73 -16.16
C LEU A 167 6.78 13.67 -15.04
N SER A 168 5.69 13.30 -14.34
CA SER A 168 5.11 14.09 -13.26
C SER A 168 6.08 14.30 -12.09
N TRP A 169 6.72 13.23 -11.60
CA TRP A 169 7.62 13.37 -10.45
C TRP A 169 8.87 14.16 -10.82
N PHE A 170 9.45 13.92 -12.00
CA PHE A 170 10.68 14.60 -12.43
C PHE A 170 10.45 16.11 -12.60
N THR A 171 9.37 16.49 -13.28
CA THR A 171 9.07 17.89 -13.62
C THR A 171 8.59 18.71 -12.43
N MET A 172 7.71 18.15 -11.60
CA MET A 172 7.19 18.85 -10.42
C MET A 172 8.26 18.97 -9.33
N ALA A 173 9.01 17.89 -9.05
CA ALA A 173 10.09 17.95 -8.07
C ALA A 173 11.23 18.88 -8.52
N TYR A 174 11.55 18.93 -9.82
CA TYR A 174 12.50 19.90 -10.36
C TYR A 174 12.01 21.34 -10.15
N THR A 175 10.75 21.63 -10.48
CA THR A 175 10.15 22.97 -10.30
C THR A 175 10.22 23.42 -8.85
N LEU A 176 9.83 22.54 -7.92
CA LEU A 176 9.88 22.79 -6.49
C LEU A 176 11.33 22.92 -5.99
N PHE A 177 12.27 22.13 -6.51
CA PHE A 177 13.69 22.28 -6.20
C PHE A 177 14.23 23.65 -6.61
N ARG A 178 13.91 24.14 -7.81
CA ARG A 178 14.33 25.48 -8.28
C ARG A 178 13.78 26.58 -7.36
N LEU A 179 12.54 26.43 -6.92
CA LEU A 179 11.90 27.37 -5.99
C LEU A 179 12.54 27.32 -4.59
N MET A 180 12.70 26.13 -4.03
CA MET A 180 13.12 25.93 -2.63
C MET A 180 14.64 26.05 -2.43
N SER A 181 15.43 25.47 -3.34
CA SER A 181 16.90 25.47 -3.26
C SER A 181 17.51 26.73 -3.87
N ASP A 182 17.15 27.10 -5.10
CA ASP A 182 17.85 28.20 -5.78
C ASP A 182 17.31 29.57 -5.34
N TYR A 183 15.99 29.74 -5.29
CA TYR A 183 15.36 31.01 -4.93
C TYR A 183 15.23 31.22 -3.41
N GLU A 184 14.60 30.28 -2.70
CA GLU A 184 14.43 30.38 -1.23
C GLU A 184 15.69 30.01 -0.43
N ARG A 185 16.65 29.29 -1.03
CA ARG A 185 17.92 28.89 -0.40
C ARG A 185 17.74 28.11 0.90
N LEU A 186 16.73 27.24 0.94
CA LEU A 186 16.50 26.35 2.07
C LEU A 186 17.69 25.41 2.32
N PRO A 187 17.92 24.98 3.57
CA PRO A 187 19.14 24.26 3.96
C PRO A 187 19.21 22.80 3.49
N PHE A 188 18.09 22.09 3.38
CA PHE A 188 18.00 20.65 3.04
C PHE A 188 18.94 19.77 3.90
N PRO A 189 18.67 19.61 5.21
CA PRO A 189 19.63 19.04 6.16
C PRO A 189 20.08 17.60 5.84
N PHE A 190 19.24 16.78 5.21
CA PHE A 190 19.58 15.39 4.89
C PHE A 190 20.23 15.19 3.52
N ALA A 191 20.13 16.17 2.59
CA ALA A 191 20.70 16.02 1.26
C ALA A 191 22.25 15.90 1.28
N PRO A 192 23.00 16.71 2.06
CA PRO A 192 24.45 16.53 2.21
C PRO A 192 24.83 15.17 2.78
N VAL A 193 24.07 14.66 3.76
CA VAL A 193 24.32 13.36 4.39
C VAL A 193 24.11 12.22 3.39
N ALA A 194 23.02 12.26 2.62
CA ALA A 194 22.73 11.26 1.59
C ALA A 194 23.77 11.31 0.45
N ALA A 195 24.10 12.50 -0.04
CA ALA A 195 25.11 12.69 -1.09
C ALA A 195 26.50 12.21 -0.65
N GLN A 196 26.92 12.52 0.59
CA GLN A 196 28.16 11.97 1.16
C GLN A 196 28.08 10.46 1.33
N GLY A 197 26.95 9.92 1.78
CA GLY A 197 26.74 8.48 1.90
C GLY A 197 26.94 7.75 0.58
N ALA A 198 26.30 8.23 -0.48
CA ALA A 198 26.39 7.65 -1.82
C ALA A 198 27.81 7.76 -2.41
N THR A 199 28.52 8.87 -2.15
CA THR A 199 29.83 9.15 -2.78
C THR A 199 31.04 8.73 -1.95
N ALA A 200 30.90 8.48 -0.65
CA ALA A 200 31.98 8.06 0.24
C ALA A 200 32.62 6.71 -0.16
N LEU A 201 31.92 5.89 -0.94
CA LEU A 201 32.48 4.65 -1.49
C LEU A 201 33.41 4.88 -2.69
N ALA A 202 33.27 5.99 -3.41
CA ALA A 202 34.21 6.34 -4.49
C ALA A 202 35.65 6.44 -3.97
N GLU A 203 35.83 6.82 -2.70
CA GLU A 203 37.12 6.92 -2.01
C GLU A 203 37.76 5.55 -1.75
N THR A 204 36.98 4.46 -1.69
CA THR A 204 37.52 3.09 -1.47
C THR A 204 38.20 2.50 -2.70
N THR A 205 37.98 3.08 -3.88
CA THR A 205 38.68 2.74 -5.13
C THR A 205 40.20 3.00 -5.03
N GLN A 206 40.66 3.78 -4.05
CA GLN A 206 42.06 4.12 -3.82
C GLN A 206 42.87 3.05 -3.06
N GLY A 207 42.31 1.85 -2.82
CA GLY A 207 43.08 0.70 -2.32
C GLY A 207 43.28 0.63 -0.80
N VAL A 208 42.54 1.41 -0.01
CA VAL A 208 42.55 1.32 1.46
C VAL A 208 41.41 0.43 1.92
N ASP A 209 41.72 -0.67 2.61
CA ASP A 209 40.73 -1.55 3.25
C ASP A 209 39.96 -0.76 4.32
N SER A 210 38.77 -0.28 3.94
CA SER A 210 37.94 0.49 4.85
C SER A 210 37.24 -0.42 5.87
N TRP A 211 36.95 0.11 7.06
CA TRP A 211 36.12 -0.57 8.06
C TRP A 211 34.76 -1.00 7.48
N ARG A 212 34.24 -0.26 6.48
CA ARG A 212 32.96 -0.54 5.82
C ARG A 212 32.96 -1.91 5.17
N TRP A 213 34.07 -2.29 4.51
CA TRP A 213 34.20 -3.60 3.86
C TRP A 213 34.10 -4.76 4.86
N ARG A 214 34.77 -4.64 6.01
CA ARG A 214 34.75 -5.67 7.06
C ARG A 214 33.35 -5.85 7.66
N VAL A 215 32.68 -4.73 7.96
CA VAL A 215 31.32 -4.74 8.52
C VAL A 215 30.30 -5.27 7.50
N PHE A 216 30.40 -4.83 6.24
CA PHE A 216 29.58 -5.32 5.14
C PHE A 216 29.74 -6.83 4.94
N SER A 217 30.98 -7.31 4.87
CA SER A 217 31.30 -8.73 4.67
C SER A 217 30.77 -9.60 5.82
N ALA A 218 30.89 -9.12 7.07
CA ALA A 218 30.31 -9.80 8.22
C ALA A 218 28.77 -9.92 8.10
N GLY A 219 28.10 -8.82 7.73
CA GLY A 219 26.66 -8.84 7.45
C GLY A 219 26.31 -9.82 6.33
N ALA A 220 27.04 -9.76 5.21
CA ALA A 220 26.84 -10.63 4.05
C ALA A 220 27.00 -12.11 4.38
N MET A 221 27.99 -12.48 5.18
CA MET A 221 28.16 -13.87 5.62
C MET A 221 27.00 -14.33 6.52
N ILE A 222 26.53 -13.49 7.45
CA ILE A 222 25.35 -13.82 8.26
C ILE A 222 24.13 -13.99 7.35
N GLY A 223 23.94 -13.09 6.39
CA GLY A 223 22.85 -13.15 5.41
C GLY A 223 22.90 -14.38 4.51
N LEU A 224 24.09 -14.80 4.05
CA LEU A 224 24.28 -16.01 3.24
C LEU A 224 23.94 -17.26 4.04
N VAL A 225 24.45 -17.37 5.27
CA VAL A 225 24.21 -18.54 6.14
C VAL A 225 22.73 -18.63 6.51
N PHE A 226 22.14 -17.52 6.95
CA PHE A 226 20.72 -17.50 7.31
C PHE A 226 19.83 -17.68 6.07
N GLY A 227 20.18 -17.05 4.95
CA GLY A 227 19.49 -17.21 3.68
C GLY A 227 19.54 -18.65 3.17
N ALA A 228 20.61 -19.40 3.45
CA ALA A 228 20.69 -20.80 3.06
C ALA A 228 19.61 -21.61 3.80
N LEU A 229 19.44 -21.35 5.10
CA LEU A 229 18.48 -22.04 5.95
C LEU A 229 17.03 -21.58 5.68
N TYR A 230 16.83 -20.27 5.52
CA TYR A 230 15.50 -19.64 5.48
C TYR A 230 14.94 -19.51 4.05
N VAL A 231 15.80 -19.38 3.04
CA VAL A 231 15.38 -19.17 1.64
C VAL A 231 15.78 -20.37 0.78
N ALA A 232 17.04 -20.79 0.80
CA ALA A 232 17.54 -21.80 -0.14
C ALA A 232 16.93 -23.17 0.09
N ILE A 233 16.90 -23.65 1.34
CA ILE A 233 16.33 -24.96 1.64
C ILE A 233 14.86 -25.02 1.19
N PRO A 234 13.96 -24.09 1.58
CA PRO A 234 12.57 -24.10 1.09
C PRO A 234 12.47 -23.97 -0.43
N ALA A 235 13.26 -23.10 -1.06
CA ALA A 235 13.21 -22.87 -2.50
C ALA A 235 13.64 -24.11 -3.32
N ILE A 236 14.78 -24.71 -2.96
CA ILE A 236 15.33 -25.87 -3.67
C ILE A 236 14.50 -27.11 -3.37
N SER A 237 14.13 -27.33 -2.10
CA SER A 237 13.27 -28.47 -1.74
C SER A 237 11.88 -28.34 -2.34
N GLY A 238 11.26 -27.15 -2.40
CA GLY A 238 9.98 -26.93 -3.08
C GLY A 238 10.04 -27.04 -4.60
N ALA A 239 11.25 -27.00 -5.19
CA ALA A 239 11.45 -27.33 -6.60
C ALA A 239 11.60 -28.85 -6.83
N LEU A 240 12.06 -29.61 -5.82
CA LEU A 240 12.29 -31.05 -5.88
C LEU A 240 11.13 -31.90 -5.34
N LEU A 241 10.41 -31.37 -4.36
CA LEU A 241 9.37 -32.04 -3.58
C LEU A 241 8.02 -31.36 -3.81
N THR A 242 6.95 -32.06 -3.45
CA THR A 242 5.58 -31.51 -3.49
C THR A 242 5.37 -30.39 -2.47
N GLU A 243 6.01 -30.50 -1.31
CA GLU A 243 5.98 -29.48 -0.26
C GLU A 243 7.40 -29.03 0.09
N PRO A 244 7.66 -27.72 0.18
CA PRO A 244 8.97 -27.20 0.56
C PRO A 244 9.28 -27.55 2.02
N ILE A 245 10.50 -28.01 2.28
CA ILE A 245 11.01 -28.20 3.63
C ILE A 245 11.26 -26.82 4.23
N GLN A 246 10.43 -26.43 5.20
CA GLN A 246 10.59 -25.20 5.96
C GLN A 246 11.15 -25.51 7.36
N LEU A 247 12.44 -25.26 7.57
CA LEU A 247 13.06 -25.39 8.90
C LEU A 247 12.50 -24.36 9.88
N ILE A 248 12.21 -23.17 9.37
CA ILE A 248 11.60 -22.06 10.11
C ILE A 248 10.34 -21.67 9.33
N PRO A 249 9.15 -21.65 9.97
CA PRO A 249 7.91 -21.29 9.30
C PRO A 249 7.96 -19.89 8.69
N ILE A 250 7.51 -19.79 7.44
CA ILE A 250 7.44 -18.54 6.68
C ILE A 250 5.96 -18.15 6.52
N PRO A 251 5.56 -16.89 6.78
CA PRO A 251 6.39 -15.78 7.26
C PRO A 251 6.52 -15.69 8.80
N PHE A 252 5.61 -16.32 9.54
CA PHE A 252 5.60 -16.33 11.00
C PHE A 252 4.88 -17.58 11.53
N ILE A 253 5.11 -17.86 12.81
CA ILE A 253 4.37 -18.87 13.57
C ILE A 253 3.13 -18.20 14.17
N ASP A 254 1.96 -18.80 13.94
CA ASP A 254 0.69 -18.37 14.51
C ASP A 254 0.50 -19.01 15.90
N PHE A 255 0.42 -18.17 16.94
CA PHE A 255 0.10 -18.60 18.30
C PHE A 255 -1.32 -18.18 18.72
N THR A 256 -2.07 -17.48 17.87
CA THR A 256 -3.38 -16.90 18.20
C THR A 256 -4.41 -17.98 18.50
N GLN A 257 -4.39 -19.09 17.77
CA GLN A 257 -5.32 -20.20 18.02
C GLN A 257 -5.15 -20.82 19.41
N VAL A 258 -3.92 -20.85 19.93
CA VAL A 258 -3.61 -21.38 21.27
C VAL A 258 -3.84 -20.33 22.33
N THR A 259 -3.35 -19.11 22.09
CA THR A 259 -3.39 -17.99 23.04
C THR A 259 -4.79 -17.41 23.19
N GLY A 260 -5.65 -17.50 22.17
CA GLY A 260 -7.03 -17.05 22.17
C GLY A 260 -7.90 -17.71 23.26
N ASN A 261 -7.47 -18.85 23.82
CA ASN A 261 -8.14 -19.50 24.94
C ASN A 261 -7.99 -18.73 26.27
N PHE A 262 -6.98 -17.87 26.41
CA PHE A 262 -6.72 -17.13 27.65
C PHE A 262 -6.48 -15.62 27.44
N ILE A 263 -6.08 -15.20 26.24
CA ILE A 263 -5.99 -13.80 25.81
C ILE A 263 -6.91 -13.63 24.60
N ALA A 264 -8.18 -13.32 24.88
CA ALA A 264 -9.21 -13.18 23.85
C ALA A 264 -8.86 -12.09 22.83
N ALA A 265 -9.29 -12.30 21.58
CA ALA A 265 -9.18 -11.34 20.48
C ALA A 265 -7.77 -10.75 20.26
N THR A 266 -6.68 -11.44 20.60
CA THR A 266 -5.34 -10.87 20.48
C THR A 266 -4.49 -11.59 19.43
N PRO A 267 -4.12 -10.91 18.32
CA PRO A 267 -3.32 -11.53 17.28
C PRO A 267 -1.86 -11.66 17.73
N ILE A 268 -1.47 -12.87 18.14
CA ILE A 268 -0.11 -13.20 18.58
C ILE A 268 0.54 -14.07 17.51
N GLY A 269 1.48 -13.48 16.78
CA GLY A 269 2.37 -14.18 15.86
C GLY A 269 3.83 -13.91 16.19
N PHE A 270 4.72 -14.78 15.74
CA PHE A 270 6.17 -14.60 15.90
C PHE A 270 6.90 -14.93 14.61
N THR A 271 7.63 -13.94 14.07
CA THR A 271 8.56 -14.20 12.97
C THR A 271 9.94 -14.58 13.51
N ALA A 272 10.46 -15.72 13.07
CA ALA A 272 11.84 -16.14 13.32
C ALA A 272 12.81 -15.64 12.23
N HIS A 273 12.42 -14.65 11.44
CA HIS A 273 13.28 -14.00 10.47
C HIS A 273 14.28 -13.04 11.16
N LEU A 274 15.56 -13.05 10.74
CA LEU A 274 16.57 -12.13 11.29
C LEU A 274 16.44 -10.70 10.80
N GLY A 275 15.77 -10.46 9.66
CA GLY A 275 15.64 -9.12 9.06
C GLY A 275 15.13 -8.03 10.02
N PRO A 276 14.02 -8.25 10.76
CA PRO A 276 13.56 -7.30 11.77
C PRO A 276 14.61 -6.96 12.84
N ILE A 277 15.47 -7.92 13.24
CA ILE A 277 16.56 -7.65 14.19
C ILE A 277 17.54 -6.65 13.57
N PHE A 278 17.95 -6.87 12.31
CA PHE A 278 18.83 -5.93 11.60
C PHE A 278 18.17 -4.57 11.38
N ALA A 279 16.87 -4.51 11.11
CA ALA A 279 16.12 -3.25 11.07
C ALA A 279 16.18 -2.53 12.43
N GLY A 280 15.96 -3.26 13.53
CA GLY A 280 16.07 -2.74 14.89
C GLY A 280 17.45 -2.21 15.26
N LEU A 281 18.53 -2.79 14.71
CA LEU A 281 19.90 -2.29 14.93
C LEU A 281 20.13 -0.89 14.34
N VAL A 282 19.37 -0.54 13.30
CA VAL A 282 19.48 0.71 12.53
C VAL A 282 18.47 1.75 13.00
N MET A 283 17.26 1.31 13.35
CA MET A 283 16.12 2.19 13.63
C MET A 283 16.32 3.06 14.89
N PRO A 284 15.71 4.27 14.94
CA PRO A 284 15.73 5.09 16.15
C PRO A 284 15.13 4.36 17.35
N PHE A 285 15.94 4.18 18.40
CA PHE A 285 15.56 3.41 19.60
C PHE A 285 14.16 3.74 20.14
N TRP A 286 13.84 5.03 20.31
CA TRP A 286 12.55 5.46 20.84
C TRP A 286 11.37 5.22 19.89
N GLY A 287 11.61 5.15 18.58
CA GLY A 287 10.58 4.72 17.62
C GLY A 287 10.28 3.23 17.76
N VAL A 288 11.31 2.40 17.94
CA VAL A 288 11.14 0.95 18.15
C VAL A 288 10.50 0.68 19.52
N VAL A 289 10.90 1.39 20.58
CA VAL A 289 10.24 1.32 21.89
C VAL A 289 8.78 1.75 21.80
N GLY A 290 8.47 2.83 21.08
CA GLY A 290 7.09 3.27 20.86
C GLY A 290 6.25 2.19 20.18
N THR A 291 6.82 1.54 19.16
CA THR A 291 6.21 0.41 18.46
C THR A 291 5.95 -0.76 19.41
N PHE A 292 6.94 -1.14 20.21
CA PHE A 292 6.82 -2.23 21.19
C PHE A 292 5.77 -1.92 22.26
N LEU A 293 5.76 -0.71 22.81
CA LEU A 293 4.74 -0.26 23.77
C LEU A 293 3.35 -0.25 23.14
N GLY A 294 3.23 0.10 21.86
CA GLY A 294 1.99 -0.01 21.10
C GLY A 294 1.50 -1.45 21.01
N VAL A 295 2.36 -2.42 20.70
CA VAL A 295 2.00 -3.84 20.70
C VAL A 295 1.54 -4.28 22.09
N VAL A 296 2.28 -3.94 23.14
CA VAL A 296 1.89 -4.27 24.53
C VAL A 296 0.53 -3.68 24.87
N ALA A 297 0.29 -2.41 24.49
CA ALA A 297 -1.00 -1.76 24.69
C ALA A 297 -2.13 -2.48 23.94
N HIS A 298 -1.91 -2.95 22.70
CA HIS A 298 -2.90 -3.74 21.96
C HIS A 298 -3.19 -5.08 22.62
N THR A 299 -2.15 -5.81 23.02
CA THR A 299 -2.28 -7.11 23.69
C THR A 299 -3.09 -7.00 24.98
N ILE A 300 -2.99 -5.86 25.68
CA ILE A 300 -3.78 -5.58 26.88
C ILE A 300 -5.18 -5.07 26.52
N ALA A 301 -5.29 -4.20 25.52
CA ALA A 301 -6.55 -3.56 25.14
C ALA A 301 -7.54 -4.55 24.50
N ASN A 302 -7.09 -5.49 23.67
CA ASN A 302 -7.97 -6.38 22.93
C ASN A 302 -8.89 -7.24 23.83
N PRO A 303 -8.38 -7.94 24.87
CA PRO A 303 -9.25 -8.69 25.78
C PRO A 303 -10.25 -7.79 26.51
N ILE A 304 -9.84 -6.56 26.86
CA ILE A 304 -10.69 -5.57 27.52
C ILE A 304 -11.80 -5.13 26.57
N LEU A 305 -11.45 -4.73 25.35
CA LEU A 305 -12.39 -4.30 24.32
C LEU A 305 -13.38 -5.42 23.97
N HIS A 306 -12.92 -6.67 23.88
CA HIS A 306 -13.78 -7.84 23.70
C HIS A 306 -14.75 -8.02 24.87
N SER A 307 -14.29 -7.87 26.12
CA SER A 307 -15.16 -7.99 27.30
C SER A 307 -16.24 -6.92 27.41
N TYR A 308 -15.99 -5.73 26.83
CA TYR A 308 -16.96 -4.64 26.75
C TYR A 308 -17.86 -4.70 25.50
N GLY A 309 -17.71 -5.73 24.65
CA GLY A 309 -18.51 -5.89 23.44
C GLY A 309 -18.07 -5.01 22.27
N PHE A 310 -16.84 -4.48 22.25
CA PHE A 310 -16.35 -3.71 21.10
C PHE A 310 -15.78 -4.59 19.97
N LEU A 311 -15.40 -5.85 20.25
CA LEU A 311 -14.81 -6.80 19.31
C LEU A 311 -15.74 -8.02 19.12
N GLU A 312 -16.93 -7.80 18.57
CA GLU A 312 -18.00 -8.80 18.52
C GLU A 312 -17.78 -9.88 17.45
N MET A 313 -17.06 -9.56 16.38
CA MET A 313 -16.87 -10.49 15.26
C MET A 313 -15.81 -11.56 15.53
N TRP A 314 -14.96 -11.36 16.53
CA TRP A 314 -13.94 -12.32 16.87
C TRP A 314 -14.54 -13.57 17.51
N GLN A 315 -14.05 -14.75 17.10
CA GLN A 315 -14.44 -16.03 17.69
C GLN A 315 -13.21 -16.85 18.09
N PRO A 316 -13.29 -17.65 19.18
CA PRO A 316 -12.24 -18.59 19.53
C PRO A 316 -11.90 -19.53 18.37
N GLY A 317 -10.61 -19.69 18.08
CA GLY A 317 -10.11 -20.52 16.97
C GLY A 317 -9.70 -19.75 15.72
N MET A 318 -10.00 -18.46 15.62
CA MET A 318 -9.47 -17.60 14.55
C MET A 318 -7.93 -17.48 14.61
N GLY A 319 -7.27 -17.50 13.45
CA GLY A 319 -5.82 -17.29 13.33
C GLY A 319 -5.41 -15.82 13.50
N VAL A 320 -4.11 -15.53 13.41
CA VAL A 320 -3.55 -14.17 13.47
C VAL A 320 -4.19 -13.26 12.43
N LEU A 321 -4.28 -13.73 11.17
CA LEU A 321 -4.73 -12.91 10.05
C LEU A 321 -6.22 -12.57 10.18
N GLU A 322 -7.04 -13.55 10.49
CA GLU A 322 -8.49 -13.39 10.68
C GLU A 322 -8.77 -12.52 11.90
N THR A 323 -8.11 -12.79 13.03
CA THR A 323 -8.24 -11.98 14.26
C THR A 323 -7.85 -10.52 14.03
N TRP A 324 -6.71 -10.29 13.36
CA TRP A 324 -6.28 -8.93 13.06
C TRP A 324 -7.27 -8.20 12.15
N PHE A 325 -7.82 -8.90 11.15
CA PHE A 325 -8.80 -8.35 10.22
C PHE A 325 -10.12 -7.98 10.92
N VAL A 326 -10.76 -8.92 11.63
CA VAL A 326 -12.06 -8.65 12.28
C VAL A 326 -11.94 -7.56 13.34
N ASN A 327 -10.87 -7.56 14.14
CA ASN A 327 -10.63 -6.52 15.13
C ASN A 327 -10.36 -5.15 14.50
N SER A 328 -9.76 -5.12 13.29
CA SER A 328 -9.56 -3.88 12.54
C SER A 328 -10.91 -3.29 12.13
N ILE A 329 -11.82 -4.12 11.63
CA ILE A 329 -13.17 -3.68 11.24
C ILE A 329 -13.95 -3.22 12.48
N ASP A 330 -13.93 -3.99 13.57
CA ASP A 330 -14.69 -3.71 14.78
C ASP A 330 -14.26 -2.42 15.50
N PHE A 331 -12.94 -2.16 15.59
CA PHE A 331 -12.40 -1.09 16.43
C PHE A 331 -11.17 -0.40 15.83
N TRP A 332 -10.11 -1.16 15.50
CA TRP A 332 -8.77 -0.58 15.30
C TRP A 332 -8.64 0.29 14.05
N MET A 333 -9.41 0.04 12.99
CA MET A 333 -9.38 0.89 11.80
C MET A 333 -9.89 2.29 12.12
N SER A 334 -11.06 2.40 12.76
CA SER A 334 -11.61 3.69 13.21
C SER A 334 -10.69 4.41 14.20
N PHE A 335 -10.18 3.68 15.19
CA PHE A 335 -9.24 4.24 16.16
C PHE A 335 -7.93 4.71 15.50
N GLY A 336 -7.41 3.91 14.55
CA GLY A 336 -6.24 4.22 13.73
C GLY A 336 -6.42 5.46 12.86
N ILE A 337 -7.58 5.64 12.23
CA ILE A 337 -7.93 6.86 11.48
C ILE A 337 -7.87 8.07 12.43
N GLY A 338 -8.50 7.99 13.60
CA GLY A 338 -8.48 9.05 14.61
C GLY A 338 -7.07 9.43 15.05
N THR A 339 -6.25 8.45 15.42
CA THR A 339 -4.85 8.70 15.85
C THR A 339 -4.01 9.31 14.73
N THR A 340 -4.24 8.94 13.47
CA THR A 340 -3.51 9.50 12.33
C THR A 340 -3.95 10.94 12.01
N ILE A 341 -5.24 11.26 12.16
CA ILE A 341 -5.74 12.64 12.11
C ILE A 341 -5.02 13.50 13.17
N SER A 342 -4.82 12.97 14.38
CA SER A 342 -4.07 13.69 15.41
C SER A 342 -2.62 13.95 15.03
N ILE A 343 -1.94 12.97 14.44
CA ILE A 343 -0.58 13.17 13.92
C ILE A 343 -0.57 14.24 12.83
N ALA A 344 -1.56 14.23 11.91
CA ALA A 344 -1.68 15.25 10.87
C ALA A 344 -1.92 16.65 11.47
N ILE A 345 -2.78 16.78 12.48
CA ILE A 345 -3.03 18.04 13.20
C ILE A 345 -1.77 18.50 13.93
N ILE A 346 -1.07 17.61 14.63
CA ILE A 346 0.19 17.92 15.33
C ILE A 346 1.25 18.36 14.34
N GLY A 347 1.42 17.64 13.22
CA GLY A 347 2.33 17.99 12.15
C GLY A 347 2.02 19.37 11.60
N LEU A 348 0.75 19.62 11.24
CA LEU A 348 0.30 20.92 10.76
C LEU A 348 0.53 22.03 11.79
N TRP A 349 0.26 21.78 13.07
CA TRP A 349 0.49 22.73 14.16
C TRP A 349 1.98 23.05 14.33
N GLN A 350 2.85 22.03 14.30
CA GLN A 350 4.31 22.23 14.38
C GLN A 350 4.81 23.08 13.22
N VAL A 351 4.25 22.88 12.03
CA VAL A 351 4.55 23.68 10.83
C VAL A 351 4.04 25.11 10.96
N ILE A 352 2.79 25.32 11.35
CA ILE A 352 2.22 26.66 11.54
C ILE A 352 3.01 27.40 12.64
N ARG A 353 3.33 26.72 13.74
CA ARG A 353 4.12 27.27 14.85
C ARG A 353 5.53 27.64 14.39
N SER A 354 6.21 26.81 13.61
CA SER A 354 7.55 27.13 13.10
C SER A 354 7.52 28.34 12.16
N LEU A 355 6.49 28.45 11.31
CA LEU A 355 6.27 29.62 10.45
C LEU A 355 5.94 30.89 11.26
N TRP A 356 5.15 30.76 12.33
CA TRP A 356 4.80 31.90 13.18
C TRP A 356 5.98 32.39 14.03
N LEU A 357 6.76 31.46 14.61
CA LEU A 357 8.00 31.78 15.32
C LEU A 357 9.05 32.40 14.40
N ALA A 358 9.12 31.97 13.14
CA ALA A 358 9.96 32.60 12.13
C ALA A 358 9.51 34.03 11.77
N ARG A 359 8.22 34.37 11.96
CA ARG A 359 7.68 35.73 11.76
C ARG A 359 7.82 36.64 12.98
N GLY A 360 7.85 36.10 14.20
CA GLY A 360 7.83 36.86 15.46
C GLY A 360 9.19 37.11 16.14
N GLY A 361 10.28 36.45 15.70
CA GLY A 361 11.63 36.76 16.16
C GLY A 361 12.18 38.06 15.55
N PRO A 362 13.10 38.80 16.20
CA PRO A 362 13.71 39.99 15.63
C PRO A 362 14.51 39.59 14.39
N LYS A 363 13.89 39.65 13.19
CA LYS A 363 14.45 39.28 11.88
C LYS A 363 15.68 38.39 12.04
N ALA A 364 15.49 37.22 12.65
CA ALA A 364 16.61 36.39 13.08
C ALA A 364 17.15 35.74 11.81
N THR A 365 18.06 36.48 11.18
CA THR A 365 18.92 36.10 10.07
C THR A 365 18.17 35.42 8.92
N ALA A 366 17.61 36.23 8.03
CA ALA A 366 17.71 35.96 6.61
C ALA A 366 18.88 36.78 6.03
N PRO A 367 20.16 36.37 6.15
CA PRO A 367 21.24 36.96 5.41
C PRO A 367 21.44 36.10 4.16
N GLY A 368 20.60 36.34 3.17
CA GLY A 368 20.72 35.79 1.85
C GLY A 368 19.67 36.47 1.00
N ALA A 369 20.09 37.42 0.17
CA ALA A 369 19.23 37.92 -0.90
C ALA A 369 18.54 36.72 -1.55
N LYS A 370 17.21 36.80 -1.75
CA LYS A 370 16.46 35.85 -2.58
C LYS A 370 17.36 35.48 -3.76
N GLY A 371 17.60 34.19 -3.92
CA GLY A 371 18.54 33.74 -4.93
C GLY A 371 18.08 34.11 -6.33
N SER A 372 18.96 33.93 -7.30
CA SER A 372 18.62 34.22 -8.68
C SER A 372 17.84 33.06 -9.30
N TRP A 373 16.88 33.37 -10.16
CA TRP A 373 16.29 32.39 -11.06
C TRP A 373 17.26 31.92 -12.14
N THR A 374 18.40 32.61 -12.33
CA THR A 374 19.44 32.17 -13.27
C THR A 374 20.12 30.89 -12.74
N PRO A 375 20.05 29.78 -13.48
CA PRO A 375 20.68 28.53 -13.05
C PRO A 375 22.21 28.65 -13.01
N PRO A 376 22.88 27.87 -12.14
CA PRO A 376 24.33 27.72 -12.19
C PRO A 376 24.79 27.22 -13.57
N PRO A 377 25.90 27.75 -14.13
CA PRO A 377 26.39 27.33 -15.43
C PRO A 377 26.78 25.85 -15.42
N GLY A 378 26.36 25.11 -16.46
CA GLY A 378 26.76 23.71 -16.66
C GLY A 378 25.99 22.64 -15.88
N ARG A 379 25.06 23.00 -14.98
CA ARG A 379 24.25 22.05 -14.18
C ARG A 379 23.24 21.23 -15.00
N GLY A 380 22.89 21.70 -16.20
CA GLY A 380 21.96 21.02 -17.11
C GLY A 380 20.49 21.33 -16.82
N ASP A 381 20.22 22.52 -16.29
CA ASP A 381 18.87 23.04 -16.03
C ASP A 381 18.06 23.27 -17.31
N PHE A 382 16.75 23.13 -17.20
CA PHE A 382 15.78 23.46 -18.24
C PHE A 382 14.83 24.56 -17.76
N PRO A 383 14.13 25.25 -18.68
CA PRO A 383 13.24 26.35 -18.28
C PRO A 383 12.12 25.87 -17.37
N ILE A 384 11.88 26.60 -16.27
CA ILE A 384 10.87 26.24 -15.26
C ILE A 384 9.46 26.17 -15.89
N TRP A 385 9.15 27.07 -16.84
CA TRP A 385 7.87 27.04 -17.54
C TRP A 385 7.67 25.75 -18.35
N ALA A 386 8.75 25.18 -18.90
CA ALA A 386 8.68 23.90 -19.61
C ALA A 386 8.43 22.75 -18.64
N ALA A 387 9.03 22.80 -17.43
CA ALA A 387 8.76 21.85 -16.37
C ALA A 387 7.28 21.89 -15.92
N ILE A 388 6.75 23.08 -15.65
CA ILE A 388 5.35 23.28 -15.27
C ILE A 388 4.42 22.83 -16.40
N GLY A 389 4.73 23.15 -17.65
CA GLY A 389 3.97 22.73 -18.82
C GLY A 389 3.95 21.20 -18.98
N LEU A 390 5.09 20.54 -18.83
CA LEU A 390 5.18 19.07 -18.89
C LEU A 390 4.42 18.40 -17.74
N TYR A 391 4.45 18.97 -16.54
CA TYR A 391 3.62 18.51 -15.43
C TYR A 391 2.12 18.69 -15.73
N ALA A 392 1.73 19.83 -16.30
CA ALA A 392 0.33 20.06 -16.68
C ALA A 392 -0.13 19.06 -17.76
N VAL A 393 0.74 18.73 -18.71
CA VAL A 393 0.49 17.70 -19.73
C VAL A 393 0.39 16.32 -19.11
N SER A 394 1.25 15.96 -18.15
CA SER A 394 1.19 14.65 -17.49
C SER A 394 -0.05 14.51 -16.60
N ALA A 395 -0.42 15.55 -15.86
CA ALA A 395 -1.65 15.60 -15.08
C ALA A 395 -2.89 15.53 -15.98
N ALA A 396 -2.92 16.29 -17.08
CA ALA A 396 -3.99 16.21 -18.08
C ALA A 396 -4.06 14.83 -18.73
N GLY A 397 -2.93 14.21 -19.06
CA GLY A 397 -2.87 12.85 -19.61
C GLY A 397 -3.49 11.81 -18.66
N LEU A 398 -3.23 11.92 -17.36
CA LEU A 398 -3.83 11.05 -16.36
C LEU A 398 -5.35 11.27 -16.25
N ILE A 399 -5.79 12.54 -16.28
CA ILE A 399 -7.21 12.91 -16.28
C ILE A 399 -7.92 12.42 -17.56
N LEU A 400 -7.26 12.46 -18.72
CA LEU A 400 -7.78 11.93 -19.98
C LEU A 400 -7.91 10.40 -19.95
N ILE A 401 -6.95 9.70 -19.34
CA ILE A 401 -7.08 8.26 -19.10
C ILE A 401 -8.27 7.99 -18.17
N ALA A 402 -8.41 8.76 -17.09
CA ALA A 402 -9.55 8.62 -16.19
C ALA A 402 -10.89 8.89 -16.88
N TRP A 403 -10.96 9.89 -17.75
CA TRP A 403 -12.13 10.19 -18.57
C TRP A 403 -12.50 9.05 -19.53
N PHE A 404 -11.50 8.41 -20.14
CA PHE A 404 -11.73 7.27 -21.03
C PHE A 404 -12.20 6.01 -20.28
N LEU A 405 -11.73 5.80 -19.04
CA LEU A 405 -12.00 4.58 -18.28
C LEU A 405 -13.26 4.66 -17.41
N LEU A 406 -13.70 5.85 -17.00
CA LEU A 406 -14.81 6.05 -16.06
C LEU A 406 -16.09 6.48 -16.80
N PRO A 407 -17.18 5.66 -16.81
CA PRO A 407 -18.41 5.99 -17.53
C PRO A 407 -19.11 7.27 -17.05
N GLU A 408 -19.14 7.53 -15.74
CA GLU A 408 -19.78 8.72 -15.16
C GLU A 408 -18.81 9.90 -14.93
N PHE A 409 -17.73 9.98 -15.70
CA PHE A 409 -16.66 10.95 -15.44
C PHE A 409 -17.13 12.41 -15.40
N ASP A 410 -18.12 12.80 -16.22
CA ASP A 410 -18.61 14.17 -16.35
C ASP A 410 -19.04 14.78 -15.01
N ARG A 411 -19.63 13.98 -14.12
CA ARG A 411 -20.03 14.39 -12.77
C ARG A 411 -18.83 14.71 -11.87
N PHE A 412 -17.66 14.13 -12.17
CA PHE A 412 -16.44 14.20 -11.37
C PHE A 412 -15.29 14.94 -12.09
N VAL A 413 -15.51 15.59 -13.24
CA VAL A 413 -14.44 16.32 -13.97
C VAL A 413 -13.78 17.39 -13.08
N LEU A 414 -14.58 18.26 -12.47
CA LEU A 414 -14.09 19.33 -11.58
C LEU A 414 -13.26 18.78 -10.43
N PHE A 415 -13.65 17.59 -9.99
CA PHE A 415 -13.03 16.87 -8.91
C PHE A 415 -11.63 16.37 -9.29
N PHE A 416 -11.48 15.70 -10.44
CA PHE A 416 -10.16 15.31 -10.96
C PHE A 416 -9.26 16.51 -11.28
N LEU A 417 -9.85 17.60 -11.81
CA LEU A 417 -9.13 18.85 -12.07
C LEU A 417 -8.61 19.49 -10.78
N PHE A 418 -9.42 19.52 -9.71
CA PHE A 418 -9.00 20.02 -8.41
C PHE A 418 -7.80 19.22 -7.88
N PHE A 419 -7.85 17.89 -7.94
CA PHE A 419 -6.75 17.07 -7.44
C PHE A 419 -5.47 17.23 -8.27
N GLY A 420 -5.58 17.23 -9.59
CA GLY A 420 -4.43 17.36 -10.48
C GLY A 420 -3.77 18.73 -10.49
N PHE A 421 -4.56 19.82 -10.44
CA PHE A 421 -4.04 21.18 -10.65
C PHE A 421 -4.01 22.06 -9.40
N VAL A 422 -4.71 21.68 -8.32
CA VAL A 422 -4.76 22.47 -7.09
C VAL A 422 -4.17 21.70 -5.92
N PHE A 423 -4.77 20.56 -5.57
CA PHE A 423 -4.41 19.82 -4.36
C PHE A 423 -3.00 19.23 -4.44
N THR A 424 -2.68 18.48 -5.50
CA THR A 424 -1.36 17.84 -5.65
C THR A 424 -0.22 18.88 -5.71
N PRO A 425 -0.31 19.96 -6.51
CA PRO A 425 0.69 21.03 -6.47
C PRO A 425 0.84 21.68 -5.11
N PHE A 426 -0.28 21.96 -4.42
CA PHE A 426 -0.28 22.56 -3.09
C PHE A 426 0.38 21.65 -2.05
N GLN A 427 -0.03 20.38 -1.95
CA GLN A 427 0.56 19.42 -1.02
C GLN A 427 2.05 19.22 -1.31
N SER A 428 2.43 19.14 -2.59
CA SER A 428 3.84 18.99 -2.99
C SER A 428 4.67 20.21 -2.61
N PHE A 429 4.13 21.43 -2.76
CA PHE A 429 4.78 22.67 -2.34
C PHE A 429 5.01 22.72 -0.82
N VAL A 430 3.98 22.40 -0.03
CA VAL A 430 4.08 22.35 1.44
C VAL A 430 5.16 21.35 1.84
N ASN A 431 5.11 20.13 1.29
CA ASN A 431 6.08 19.09 1.60
C ASN A 431 7.51 19.44 1.17
N ALA A 432 7.71 20.04 -0.01
CA ALA A 432 9.03 20.48 -0.47
C ALA A 432 9.67 21.48 0.50
N ARG A 433 8.88 22.44 1.00
CA ARG A 433 9.34 23.42 1.98
C ARG A 433 9.70 22.75 3.31
N LEU A 434 8.89 21.79 3.77
CA LEU A 434 9.16 21.04 5.01
C LEU A 434 10.43 20.21 4.91
N VAL A 435 10.63 19.51 3.80
CA VAL A 435 11.86 18.78 3.54
C VAL A 435 13.06 19.73 3.48
N GLY A 436 12.92 20.88 2.83
CA GLY A 436 13.96 21.90 2.78
C GLY A 436 14.34 22.48 4.14
N MET A 437 13.37 22.70 5.04
CA MET A 437 13.61 23.33 6.35
C MET A 437 14.01 22.33 7.44
N VAL A 438 13.30 21.20 7.54
CA VAL A 438 13.40 20.25 8.67
C VAL A 438 13.60 18.80 8.23
N GLY A 439 13.57 18.51 6.92
CA GLY A 439 13.83 17.17 6.39
C GLY A 439 12.73 16.15 6.66
N GLN A 440 11.48 16.59 6.81
CA GLN A 440 10.32 15.74 7.09
C GLN A 440 9.18 16.04 6.10
N THR A 441 8.31 15.07 5.88
CA THR A 441 7.07 15.21 5.10
C THR A 441 5.84 15.01 5.98
N ILE A 442 4.71 15.54 5.51
CA ILE A 442 3.37 15.29 6.05
C ILE A 442 2.56 14.68 4.93
N ASP A 443 2.05 13.48 5.19
CA ASP A 443 1.12 12.78 4.32
C ASP A 443 -0.22 12.65 5.04
N PHE A 444 -1.28 12.98 4.32
CA PHE A 444 -2.64 12.88 4.81
C PHE A 444 -3.18 11.50 4.40
N PRO A 445 -3.51 10.63 5.37
CA PRO A 445 -3.99 9.29 5.07
C PRO A 445 -5.40 9.32 4.48
N TYR A 446 -5.75 8.30 3.71
CA TYR A 446 -7.11 8.03 3.24
C TYR A 446 -7.82 9.15 2.46
N ILE A 447 -7.11 10.15 1.93
CA ILE A 447 -7.76 11.22 1.17
C ILE A 447 -8.50 10.64 -0.03
N ARG A 448 -7.87 9.77 -0.81
CA ARG A 448 -8.49 9.18 -2.01
C ARG A 448 -9.75 8.42 -1.63
N GLU A 449 -9.63 7.53 -0.64
CA GLU A 449 -10.68 6.65 -0.14
C GLU A 449 -11.87 7.47 0.38
N ALA A 450 -11.62 8.39 1.32
CA ALA A 450 -12.66 9.24 1.91
C ALA A 450 -13.37 10.07 0.85
N THR A 451 -12.61 10.55 -0.13
CA THR A 451 -13.16 11.42 -1.16
C THR A 451 -14.01 10.66 -2.17
N ILE A 452 -13.60 9.45 -2.57
CA ILE A 452 -14.43 8.56 -3.40
C ILE A 452 -15.75 8.24 -2.68
N MET A 453 -15.70 7.92 -1.39
CA MET A 453 -16.91 7.62 -0.60
C MET A 453 -17.84 8.83 -0.48
N LEU A 454 -17.30 10.01 -0.16
CA LEU A 454 -18.08 11.24 -0.02
C LEU A 454 -18.62 11.78 -1.37
N SER A 455 -18.06 11.33 -2.49
CA SER A 455 -18.52 11.74 -3.83
C SER A 455 -19.91 11.20 -4.20
N GLY A 456 -20.38 10.17 -3.48
CA GLY A 456 -21.65 9.49 -3.77
C GLY A 456 -21.62 8.65 -5.04
N TYR A 457 -20.43 8.24 -5.50
CA TYR A 457 -20.25 7.32 -6.63
C TYR A 457 -20.81 5.93 -6.30
N GLN A 458 -21.51 5.32 -7.26
CA GLN A 458 -22.08 3.98 -7.13
C GLN A 458 -21.41 3.04 -8.13
N GLY A 459 -20.63 2.07 -7.64
CA GLY A 459 -19.83 1.18 -8.47
C GLY A 459 -18.39 1.06 -7.99
N ILE A 460 -17.64 0.10 -8.52
CA ILE A 460 -16.27 -0.17 -8.05
C ILE A 460 -15.16 0.32 -8.99
N ASP A 461 -15.49 0.61 -10.23
CA ASP A 461 -14.57 1.05 -11.29
C ASP A 461 -13.77 2.31 -10.91
N ILE A 462 -14.37 3.28 -10.21
CA ILE A 462 -13.67 4.47 -9.69
C ILE A 462 -12.44 4.13 -8.82
N TRP A 463 -12.43 2.99 -8.14
CA TRP A 463 -11.32 2.55 -7.30
C TRP A 463 -10.10 2.07 -8.10
N PHE A 464 -10.32 1.67 -9.35
CA PHE A 464 -9.27 1.21 -10.25
C PHE A 464 -8.70 2.35 -11.09
N VAL A 465 -9.44 3.45 -11.24
CA VAL A 465 -9.06 4.56 -12.13
C VAL A 465 -7.84 5.30 -11.59
N PRO A 466 -6.84 5.60 -12.44
CA PRO A 466 -5.70 6.42 -12.06
C PRO A 466 -6.16 7.77 -11.49
N PHE A 467 -5.66 8.11 -10.32
CA PHE A 467 -6.08 9.30 -9.59
C PHE A 467 -4.91 10.29 -9.48
N PRO A 468 -5.08 11.59 -9.82
CA PRO A 468 -3.99 12.58 -9.83
C PRO A 468 -3.65 13.07 -8.42
N LEU A 469 -3.27 12.15 -7.55
CA LEU A 469 -2.87 12.40 -6.16
C LEU A 469 -1.44 11.93 -5.97
N GLY A 470 -0.52 12.88 -5.99
CA GLY A 470 0.91 12.65 -5.80
C GLY A 470 1.48 13.55 -4.71
N ASN A 471 2.59 13.12 -4.12
CA ASN A 471 3.43 13.99 -3.31
C ASN A 471 4.81 14.06 -3.95
N TYR A 472 5.11 15.20 -4.57
CA TYR A 472 6.38 15.46 -5.26
C TYR A 472 7.37 16.28 -4.41
N GLY A 473 6.97 16.63 -3.17
CA GLY A 473 7.77 17.44 -2.26
C GLY A 473 8.97 16.68 -1.71
N ALA A 474 8.81 15.40 -1.36
CA ALA A 474 9.89 14.56 -0.86
C ALA A 474 11.06 14.43 -1.84
N GLN A 475 10.73 14.37 -3.13
CA GLN A 475 11.66 14.12 -4.23
C GLN A 475 12.50 15.36 -4.56
N THR A 476 12.16 16.55 -4.03
CA THR A 476 13.01 17.76 -4.15
C THR A 476 14.38 17.57 -3.52
N GLN A 477 14.47 16.75 -2.45
CA GLN A 477 15.76 16.42 -1.82
C GLN A 477 16.68 15.69 -2.81
N LYS A 478 16.15 14.81 -3.67
CA LYS A 478 16.94 14.09 -4.67
C LYS A 478 17.62 15.03 -5.66
N PHE A 479 16.92 16.09 -6.10
CA PHE A 479 17.53 17.12 -6.95
C PHE A 479 18.66 17.87 -6.23
N ARG A 480 18.49 18.12 -4.92
CA ARG A 480 19.57 18.70 -4.11
C ARG A 480 20.75 17.73 -3.96
N GLU A 481 20.53 16.44 -3.81
CA GLU A 481 21.60 15.42 -3.80
C GLU A 481 22.35 15.37 -5.14
N ILE A 482 21.63 15.41 -6.26
CA ILE A 482 22.23 15.46 -7.61
C ILE A 482 23.12 16.71 -7.76
N GLU A 483 22.65 17.87 -7.30
CA GLU A 483 23.42 19.11 -7.31
C GLU A 483 24.68 19.00 -6.45
N LEU A 484 24.54 18.49 -5.22
CA LEU A 484 25.64 18.35 -4.25
C LEU A 484 26.72 17.36 -4.71
N THR A 485 26.36 16.34 -5.49
CA THR A 485 27.34 15.43 -6.10
C THR A 485 28.04 16.01 -7.34
N GLY A 486 27.62 17.19 -7.83
CA GLY A 486 28.15 17.82 -9.03
C GLY A 486 27.78 17.05 -10.31
N THR A 487 26.66 16.31 -10.27
CA THR A 487 26.17 15.53 -11.39
C THR A 487 25.23 16.39 -12.23
N ARG A 488 25.38 16.39 -13.56
CA ARG A 488 24.43 17.10 -14.44
C ARG A 488 23.04 16.47 -14.40
N PHE A 489 21.99 17.29 -14.35
CA PHE A 489 20.60 16.79 -14.42
C PHE A 489 20.32 16.00 -15.70
N THR A 490 20.98 16.35 -16.80
CA THR A 490 20.90 15.59 -18.07
C THR A 490 21.37 14.15 -17.93
N SER A 491 22.30 13.86 -17.02
CA SER A 491 22.76 12.48 -16.75
C SER A 491 21.62 11.63 -16.20
N ILE A 492 20.82 12.22 -15.30
CA ILE A 492 19.68 11.55 -14.66
C ILE A 492 18.54 11.37 -15.67
N ILE A 493 18.30 12.35 -16.55
CA ILE A 493 17.32 12.22 -17.65
C ILE A 493 17.70 11.04 -18.56
N LYS A 494 18.98 10.95 -18.99
CA LYS A 494 19.46 9.82 -19.81
C LYS A 494 19.31 8.49 -19.07
N ALA A 495 19.62 8.46 -17.77
CA ALA A 495 19.43 7.27 -16.95
C ALA A 495 17.96 6.85 -16.90
N GLU A 496 17.02 7.76 -16.63
CA GLU A 496 15.58 7.47 -16.61
C GLU A 496 15.07 6.96 -17.96
N LEU A 497 15.45 7.62 -19.07
CA LEU A 497 15.07 7.20 -20.42
C LEU A 497 15.57 5.79 -20.77
N LEU A 498 16.72 5.38 -20.23
CA LEU A 498 17.25 4.02 -20.40
C LEU A 498 16.58 3.02 -19.44
N MET A 499 16.35 3.41 -18.19
CA MET A 499 15.81 2.52 -17.15
C MET A 499 14.38 2.08 -17.44
N VAL A 500 13.50 2.99 -17.89
CA VAL A 500 12.07 2.70 -18.12
C VAL A 500 11.85 1.51 -19.09
N PRO A 501 12.40 1.48 -20.31
CA PRO A 501 12.19 0.35 -21.20
C PRO A 501 12.85 -0.94 -20.67
N ILE A 502 14.02 -0.82 -20.02
CA ILE A 502 14.74 -2.00 -19.50
C ILE A 502 14.00 -2.63 -18.32
N VAL A 503 13.48 -1.84 -17.37
CA VAL A 503 12.72 -2.38 -16.24
C VAL A 503 11.40 -2.98 -16.69
N LEU A 504 10.70 -2.36 -17.64
CA LEU A 504 9.49 -2.94 -18.22
C LEU A 504 9.79 -4.29 -18.88
N PHE A 505 10.86 -4.37 -19.66
CA PHE A 505 11.26 -5.62 -20.30
C PHE A 505 11.71 -6.69 -19.31
N ALA A 506 12.56 -6.33 -18.34
CA ALA A 506 13.05 -7.27 -17.33
C ALA A 506 11.92 -7.79 -16.45
N THR A 507 11.07 -6.91 -15.93
CA THR A 507 9.91 -7.32 -15.11
C THR A 507 8.90 -8.11 -15.93
N PHE A 508 8.64 -7.78 -17.20
CA PHE A 508 7.84 -8.62 -18.09
C PHE A 508 8.41 -10.03 -18.19
N LEU A 509 9.71 -10.16 -18.49
CA LEU A 509 10.39 -11.43 -18.66
C LEU A 509 10.29 -12.29 -17.38
N TYR A 510 10.67 -11.71 -16.23
CA TYR A 510 10.71 -12.45 -14.97
C TYR A 510 9.32 -12.69 -14.38
N SER A 511 8.39 -11.73 -14.44
CA SER A 511 7.00 -11.97 -14.01
C SER A 511 6.33 -13.06 -14.83
N SER A 512 6.48 -13.02 -16.17
CA SER A 512 5.96 -14.06 -17.06
C SER A 512 6.48 -15.43 -16.66
N TYR A 513 7.77 -15.50 -16.40
CA TYR A 513 8.45 -16.74 -16.11
C TYR A 513 8.09 -17.29 -14.73
N ILE A 514 8.17 -16.48 -13.66
CA ILE A 514 7.81 -16.88 -12.29
C ILE A 514 6.35 -17.36 -12.25
N TRP A 515 5.43 -16.65 -12.90
CA TRP A 515 4.02 -17.05 -12.96
C TRP A 515 3.79 -18.37 -13.72
N LYS A 516 4.61 -18.64 -14.75
CA LYS A 516 4.57 -19.92 -15.47
C LYS A 516 5.11 -21.08 -14.63
N LEU A 517 6.13 -20.86 -13.80
CA LEU A 517 6.76 -21.91 -12.97
C LEU A 517 5.81 -22.54 -11.94
N ALA A 518 4.99 -21.72 -11.30
CA ALA A 518 3.98 -22.14 -10.34
C ALA A 518 2.88 -21.07 -10.25
N PRO A 519 1.63 -21.45 -9.92
CA PRO A 519 0.57 -20.48 -9.66
C PRO A 519 0.99 -19.49 -8.57
N ILE A 520 0.61 -18.22 -8.71
CA ILE A 520 0.81 -17.19 -7.70
C ILE A 520 -0.56 -16.74 -7.22
N PRO A 521 -0.89 -16.93 -5.94
CA PRO A 521 -0.10 -17.58 -4.89
C PRO A 521 -0.11 -19.12 -4.95
N SER A 522 0.88 -19.77 -4.33
CA SER A 522 0.94 -21.22 -4.10
C SER A 522 1.91 -21.58 -2.97
N ALA A 523 2.03 -22.87 -2.63
CA ALA A 523 3.03 -23.36 -1.67
C ALA A 523 4.48 -23.05 -2.10
N SER A 524 4.73 -22.85 -3.41
CA SER A 524 6.01 -22.38 -3.92
C SER A 524 6.29 -20.90 -3.62
N TYR A 525 5.30 -20.13 -3.14
CA TYR A 525 5.39 -18.72 -2.75
C TYR A 525 4.66 -18.47 -1.41
N PRO A 526 5.23 -18.92 -0.28
CA PRO A 526 4.53 -18.98 1.01
C PRO A 526 4.05 -17.62 1.53
N TYR A 527 4.86 -16.57 1.39
CA TYR A 527 4.44 -15.23 1.81
C TYR A 527 3.24 -14.74 1.01
N ALA A 528 3.27 -14.86 -0.32
CA ALA A 528 2.14 -14.51 -1.17
C ALA A 528 0.89 -15.31 -0.78
N GLN A 529 1.00 -16.63 -0.56
CA GLN A 529 -0.13 -17.48 -0.17
C GLN A 529 -0.89 -17.00 1.08
N LEU A 530 -0.18 -16.50 2.08
CA LEU A 530 -0.78 -16.05 3.33
C LEU A 530 -1.16 -14.56 3.27
N MET A 531 -0.20 -13.71 2.91
CA MET A 531 -0.35 -12.25 3.05
C MET A 531 -1.17 -11.62 1.93
N TRP A 532 -1.18 -12.20 0.71
CA TRP A 532 -2.01 -11.68 -0.37
C TRP A 532 -3.49 -11.89 -0.09
N ARG A 533 -3.86 -12.99 0.58
CA ARG A 533 -5.25 -13.22 1.03
C ARG A 533 -5.72 -12.11 1.97
N LEU A 534 -4.92 -11.79 2.98
CA LEU A 534 -5.24 -10.70 3.91
C LEU A 534 -5.35 -9.37 3.17
N ARG A 535 -4.38 -9.06 2.31
CA ARG A 535 -4.39 -7.83 1.51
C ARG A 535 -5.62 -7.75 0.61
N ALA A 536 -6.07 -8.87 0.03
CA ALA A 536 -7.24 -8.92 -0.83
C ALA A 536 -8.52 -8.63 -0.03
N LEU A 537 -8.68 -9.24 1.15
CA LEU A 537 -9.79 -8.94 2.05
C LEU A 537 -9.86 -7.45 2.41
N GLN A 538 -8.74 -6.86 2.81
CA GLN A 538 -8.67 -5.42 3.12
C GLN A 538 -9.01 -4.54 1.92
N THR A 539 -8.50 -4.88 0.74
CA THR A 539 -8.71 -4.10 -0.49
C THR A 539 -10.18 -4.17 -0.93
N CYS A 540 -10.79 -5.36 -0.89
CA CYS A 540 -12.18 -5.56 -1.30
C CYS A 540 -13.18 -4.84 -0.37
N ILE A 541 -12.87 -4.69 0.94
CA ILE A 541 -13.70 -3.87 1.84
C ILE A 541 -13.77 -2.42 1.36
N TRP A 542 -12.64 -1.83 0.96
CA TRP A 542 -12.64 -0.46 0.45
C TRP A 542 -13.46 -0.35 -0.84
N PHE A 543 -13.31 -1.29 -1.76
CA PHE A 543 -14.04 -1.29 -3.03
C PHE A 543 -15.55 -1.42 -2.85
N THR A 544 -16.00 -2.22 -1.87
CA THR A 544 -17.42 -2.34 -1.53
C THR A 544 -17.99 -1.13 -0.80
N GLY A 545 -17.14 -0.18 -0.39
CA GLY A 545 -17.56 1.06 0.26
C GLY A 545 -18.48 1.96 -0.57
N THR A 546 -18.45 1.82 -1.90
CA THR A 546 -19.32 2.54 -2.85
C THR A 546 -20.50 1.69 -3.34
N LEU A 547 -20.68 0.48 -2.82
CA LEU A 547 -21.77 -0.44 -3.18
C LEU A 547 -22.84 -0.43 -2.08
N THR A 548 -23.49 0.72 -1.88
CA THR A 548 -24.53 0.89 -0.85
C THR A 548 -25.89 0.43 -1.34
N SER A 549 -26.70 -0.23 -0.51
CA SER A 549 -28.09 -0.51 -0.89
C SER A 549 -28.91 0.80 -0.94
N GLU A 550 -29.86 0.91 -1.87
CA GLU A 550 -30.65 2.13 -2.08
C GLU A 550 -32.13 1.82 -2.02
N LEU A 551 -32.88 2.53 -1.18
CA LEU A 551 -34.34 2.42 -1.11
C LEU A 551 -34.98 3.73 -1.58
N ALA A 552 -35.60 3.70 -2.75
CA ALA A 552 -36.44 4.79 -3.26
C ALA A 552 -37.91 4.53 -2.89
N LYS A 553 -38.59 5.54 -2.35
CA LYS A 553 -40.03 5.50 -2.05
C LYS A 553 -40.76 6.51 -2.92
N SER A 554 -41.97 6.16 -3.39
CA SER A 554 -42.85 7.12 -4.05
C SER A 554 -43.34 8.19 -3.06
N ALA A 555 -43.63 9.40 -3.55
CA ALA A 555 -44.07 10.53 -2.73
C ALA A 555 -45.35 10.25 -1.93
N ASP A 556 -46.16 9.29 -2.38
CA ASP A 556 -47.40 8.84 -1.74
C ASP A 556 -47.22 7.58 -0.86
N ASN A 557 -45.98 7.10 -0.67
CA ASN A 557 -45.62 5.89 0.07
C ASN A 557 -46.39 4.61 -0.36
N ARG A 558 -46.87 4.55 -1.61
CA ARG A 558 -47.52 3.36 -2.15
C ARG A 558 -46.57 2.41 -2.85
N GLU A 559 -45.48 2.94 -3.38
CA GLU A 559 -44.47 2.17 -4.10
C GLU A 559 -43.09 2.37 -3.49
N ALA A 560 -42.29 1.32 -3.55
CA ALA A 560 -40.89 1.38 -3.22
C ALA A 560 -40.06 0.54 -4.17
N THR A 561 -38.83 0.96 -4.40
CA THR A 561 -37.84 0.24 -5.17
C THR A 561 -36.58 0.14 -4.34
N TRP A 562 -36.14 -1.09 -4.07
CA TRP A 562 -34.89 -1.35 -3.38
C TRP A 562 -33.86 -1.93 -4.35
N LYS A 563 -32.69 -1.33 -4.40
CA LYS A 563 -31.51 -1.89 -5.05
C LYS A 563 -30.61 -2.49 -3.96
N PRO A 564 -30.38 -3.81 -3.94
CA PRO A 564 -29.47 -4.41 -2.98
C PRO A 564 -28.04 -3.93 -3.20
N ALA A 565 -27.15 -4.29 -2.27
CA ALA A 565 -25.72 -4.28 -2.57
C ALA A 565 -25.44 -5.35 -3.64
N ASN A 566 -24.22 -5.35 -4.16
CA ASN A 566 -23.87 -6.16 -5.31
C ASN A 566 -24.18 -7.66 -5.11
N LEU A 567 -24.85 -8.26 -6.10
CA LEU A 567 -25.17 -9.68 -6.11
C LEU A 567 -24.04 -10.48 -6.77
N VAL A 568 -23.89 -11.73 -6.36
CA VAL A 568 -22.94 -12.67 -6.96
C VAL A 568 -23.55 -13.23 -8.23
N GLU A 569 -22.73 -13.38 -9.27
CA GLU A 569 -23.12 -13.98 -10.55
C GLU A 569 -23.27 -15.50 -10.49
N ASN A 570 -24.00 -16.08 -11.44
CA ASN A 570 -24.20 -17.51 -11.64
C ASN A 570 -24.88 -18.19 -10.44
N GLU A 571 -25.72 -17.44 -9.74
CA GLU A 571 -26.39 -17.88 -8.52
C GLU A 571 -27.89 -17.61 -8.59
N TRP A 572 -28.66 -18.48 -7.95
CA TRP A 572 -30.08 -18.24 -7.72
C TRP A 572 -30.26 -17.34 -6.52
N TRP A 573 -30.96 -16.23 -6.72
CA TRP A 573 -31.31 -15.28 -5.68
C TRP A 573 -32.81 -15.33 -5.40
N TYR A 574 -33.17 -15.42 -4.13
CA TYR A 574 -34.53 -15.43 -3.61
C TYR A 574 -34.78 -14.13 -2.88
N TRP A 575 -35.92 -13.49 -3.11
CA TRP A 575 -36.26 -12.25 -2.43
C TRP A 575 -37.71 -12.22 -1.96
N ARG A 576 -37.94 -11.45 -0.90
CA ARG A 576 -39.24 -11.22 -0.28
C ARG A 576 -39.27 -9.85 0.40
N VAL A 577 -40.47 -9.32 0.58
CA VAL A 577 -40.68 -7.98 1.13
C VAL A 577 -41.84 -7.98 2.10
N ARG A 578 -41.80 -7.09 3.10
CA ARG A 578 -42.94 -6.81 3.97
C ARG A 578 -42.88 -5.39 4.51
N ALA A 579 -43.96 -4.96 5.15
CA ALA A 579 -44.00 -3.70 5.88
C ALA A 579 -43.62 -3.94 7.35
N VAL A 580 -42.81 -3.05 7.95
CA VAL A 580 -42.35 -3.16 9.35
C VAL A 580 -42.32 -1.79 10.02
N THR A 581 -42.39 -1.74 11.34
CA THR A 581 -42.09 -0.51 12.10
C THR A 581 -40.57 -0.29 12.24
N PRO A 582 -40.08 0.95 12.40
CA PRO A 582 -38.67 1.26 12.64
C PRO A 582 -38.07 0.46 13.81
N GLU A 583 -38.82 0.34 14.92
CA GLU A 583 -38.42 -0.47 16.08
C GLU A 583 -38.20 -1.94 15.71
N TRP A 584 -39.00 -2.48 14.80
CA TRP A 584 -38.83 -3.85 14.29
C TRP A 584 -37.57 -3.97 13.43
N LYS A 585 -37.33 -3.00 12.55
CA LYS A 585 -36.14 -2.96 11.70
C LYS A 585 -34.85 -2.83 12.52
N GLU A 586 -34.82 -1.94 13.50
CA GLU A 586 -33.64 -1.69 14.36
C GLU A 586 -33.32 -2.88 15.28
N SER A 587 -34.36 -3.53 15.81
CA SER A 587 -34.20 -4.71 16.67
C SER A 587 -34.01 -6.01 15.91
N ASN A 588 -33.89 -5.98 14.57
CA ASN A 588 -33.90 -7.17 13.71
C ASN A 588 -35.05 -8.15 14.02
N GLY A 589 -36.16 -7.61 14.51
CA GLY A 589 -37.39 -8.32 14.79
C GLY A 589 -37.62 -8.85 16.18
N GLU A 590 -36.83 -8.43 17.16
CA GLU A 590 -37.11 -8.72 18.57
C GLU A 590 -38.24 -7.85 19.15
N ARG A 591 -38.46 -6.64 18.59
CA ARG A 591 -39.46 -5.66 19.07
C ARG A 591 -40.24 -5.08 17.87
N GLY A 592 -41.31 -4.33 18.14
CA GLY A 592 -42.11 -3.68 17.09
C GLY A 592 -43.09 -4.60 16.35
N GLU A 593 -43.71 -4.07 15.29
CA GLU A 593 -44.77 -4.73 14.52
C GLU A 593 -44.32 -4.97 13.08
N ALA A 594 -44.86 -6.02 12.48
CA ALA A 594 -44.58 -6.38 11.10
C ALA A 594 -45.79 -6.99 10.40
N GLY A 595 -45.98 -6.61 9.14
CA GLY A 595 -46.98 -7.19 8.26
C GLY A 595 -46.56 -8.55 7.71
N PRO A 596 -47.45 -9.22 6.97
CA PRO A 596 -47.15 -10.50 6.34
C PRO A 596 -46.04 -10.37 5.31
N TRP A 597 -45.24 -11.43 5.15
CA TRP A 597 -44.30 -11.54 4.05
C TRP A 597 -45.05 -11.64 2.71
N SER A 598 -44.53 -10.96 1.69
CA SER A 598 -44.94 -11.15 0.30
C SER A 598 -44.72 -12.60 -0.15
N GLU A 599 -45.25 -12.94 -1.32
CA GLU A 599 -44.78 -14.12 -2.04
C GLU A 599 -43.24 -14.09 -2.20
N LYS A 600 -42.62 -15.28 -2.20
CA LYS A 600 -41.19 -15.40 -2.52
C LYS A 600 -41.03 -15.40 -4.04
N ARG A 601 -40.13 -14.58 -4.56
CA ARG A 601 -39.69 -14.61 -5.96
C ARG A 601 -38.22 -14.98 -6.07
N ALA A 602 -37.82 -15.47 -7.23
CA ALA A 602 -36.42 -15.80 -7.51
C ALA A 602 -36.01 -15.41 -8.92
N PHE A 603 -34.73 -15.08 -9.07
CA PHE A 603 -34.08 -14.80 -10.35
C PHE A 603 -32.66 -15.38 -10.36
N PHE A 604 -32.11 -15.60 -11.56
CA PHE A 604 -30.73 -16.08 -11.73
C PHE A 604 -29.88 -14.91 -12.23
N THR A 605 -28.73 -14.68 -11.60
CA THR A 605 -27.80 -13.61 -12.01
C THR A 605 -26.83 -14.10 -13.07
N TYR A 606 -26.68 -13.35 -14.16
CA TYR A 606 -25.70 -13.60 -15.21
C TYR A 606 -25.39 -12.27 -15.87
N PHE A 607 -24.18 -11.75 -15.66
CA PHE A 607 -23.81 -10.37 -15.98
C PHE A 607 -23.04 -10.27 -17.31
N ASP A 608 -22.60 -11.40 -17.85
CA ASP A 608 -21.97 -11.49 -19.16
C ASP A 608 -22.93 -11.20 -20.33
N GLU A 609 -22.37 -10.83 -21.48
CA GLU A 609 -23.11 -10.64 -22.72
C GLU A 609 -23.54 -12.00 -23.31
N GLY A 610 -24.85 -12.29 -23.29
CA GLY A 610 -25.40 -13.49 -23.93
C GLY A 610 -26.46 -14.18 -23.08
N GLU A 611 -26.81 -15.42 -23.42
CA GLU A 611 -27.60 -16.27 -22.52
C GLU A 611 -26.66 -17.19 -21.73
N PRO A 612 -26.95 -17.50 -20.46
CA PRO A 612 -26.13 -18.41 -19.67
C PRO A 612 -26.11 -19.81 -20.32
N GLU A 613 -24.93 -20.39 -20.51
CA GLU A 613 -24.77 -21.73 -21.08
C GLU A 613 -25.48 -22.80 -20.23
N PHE A 614 -25.57 -22.58 -18.92
CA PHE A 614 -26.19 -23.48 -17.97
C PHE A 614 -26.81 -22.73 -16.80
N ILE A 615 -28.10 -22.98 -16.54
CA ILE A 615 -28.78 -22.52 -15.33
C ILE A 615 -29.08 -23.75 -14.46
N PRO A 616 -28.52 -23.86 -13.24
CA PRO A 616 -28.81 -24.97 -12.34
C PRO A 616 -30.29 -25.02 -11.97
N GLU A 617 -30.84 -26.23 -11.75
CA GLU A 617 -32.21 -26.37 -11.27
C GLU A 617 -32.35 -25.83 -9.84
N ARG A 618 -33.49 -25.16 -9.57
CA ARG A 618 -33.79 -24.66 -8.23
C ARG A 618 -34.05 -25.83 -7.26
N PRO A 619 -33.69 -25.70 -5.97
CA PRO A 619 -34.06 -26.67 -4.96
C PRO A 619 -35.58 -26.92 -4.92
N PRO A 620 -36.04 -28.18 -4.79
CA PRO A 620 -37.46 -28.48 -4.70
C PRO A 620 -38.13 -27.72 -3.56
N GLY A 621 -39.21 -26.99 -3.86
CA GLY A 621 -39.94 -26.21 -2.86
C GLY A 621 -39.28 -24.89 -2.45
N ALA A 622 -38.25 -24.41 -3.15
CA ALA A 622 -37.58 -23.14 -2.84
C ALA A 622 -38.53 -21.93 -2.76
N LEU A 623 -39.59 -21.91 -3.59
CA LEU A 623 -40.64 -20.87 -3.57
C LEU A 623 -41.83 -21.19 -2.65
N LYS A 624 -41.84 -22.35 -1.98
CA LYS A 624 -42.93 -22.72 -1.08
C LYS A 624 -42.97 -21.75 0.10
N GLN A 625 -44.09 -21.06 0.28
CA GLN A 625 -44.30 -20.12 1.37
C GLN A 625 -44.64 -20.91 2.65
N LEU A 626 -43.95 -20.60 3.75
CA LEU A 626 -44.34 -21.08 5.08
C LEU A 626 -45.64 -20.34 5.46
N SER A 627 -46.64 -21.04 6.00
CA SER A 627 -47.97 -20.45 6.27
C SER A 627 -47.86 -19.22 7.18
N ALA A 628 -48.45 -18.12 6.73
CA ALA A 628 -48.55 -16.88 7.50
C ALA A 628 -49.74 -16.97 8.46
N ASP A 629 -49.69 -17.88 9.41
CA ASP A 629 -50.80 -18.07 10.35
C ASP A 629 -50.77 -16.94 11.41
N GLY A 630 -51.60 -15.90 11.21
CA GLY A 630 -52.00 -14.94 12.26
C GLY A 630 -51.38 -13.54 12.26
N VAL A 631 -50.66 -13.11 11.21
CA VAL A 631 -50.02 -11.78 11.16
C VAL A 631 -50.93 -10.75 10.47
N SER A 632 -51.40 -9.73 11.18
CA SER A 632 -52.17 -8.61 10.61
C SER A 632 -51.28 -7.43 10.22
N GLY A 633 -51.40 -6.91 9.00
CA GLY A 633 -50.68 -5.71 8.56
C GLY A 633 -50.78 -5.44 7.05
N PRO A 634 -50.10 -4.39 6.54
CA PRO A 634 -50.14 -4.01 5.13
C PRO A 634 -49.57 -5.12 4.24
N MET A 635 -50.35 -5.58 3.26
CA MET A 635 -49.93 -6.62 2.32
C MET A 635 -49.18 -6.00 1.13
N VAL A 636 -47.96 -6.46 0.89
CA VAL A 636 -47.09 -5.95 -0.17
C VAL A 636 -47.20 -6.83 -1.42
N THR A 637 -47.40 -6.19 -2.57
CA THR A 637 -47.42 -6.85 -3.90
C THR A 637 -46.11 -6.55 -4.64
N LEU A 638 -45.52 -7.56 -5.28
CA LEU A 638 -44.24 -7.44 -5.97
C LEU A 638 -44.43 -6.96 -7.42
N LEU A 639 -43.74 -5.88 -7.81
CA LEU A 639 -43.81 -5.29 -9.16
C LEU A 639 -42.74 -5.87 -10.10
N GLY A 640 -41.49 -6.03 -9.64
CA GLY A 640 -40.39 -6.51 -10.49
C GLY A 640 -39.15 -6.86 -9.67
N PRO A 641 -38.28 -7.77 -10.15
CA PRO A 641 -38.33 -8.49 -11.42
C PRO A 641 -39.51 -9.49 -11.54
N PRO A 642 -39.94 -9.88 -12.76
CA PRO A 642 -41.07 -10.80 -13.00
C PRO A 642 -40.91 -12.15 -12.27
N ALA A 643 -42.02 -12.84 -12.01
CA ALA A 643 -42.08 -14.05 -11.18
C ALA A 643 -41.57 -15.34 -11.89
N ASP A 644 -41.25 -15.22 -13.17
CA ASP A 644 -41.09 -16.30 -14.13
C ASP A 644 -39.77 -16.15 -14.89
N VAL A 645 -38.70 -16.69 -14.28
CA VAL A 645 -37.41 -17.07 -14.90
C VAL A 645 -36.81 -15.98 -15.81
N GLY A 646 -36.43 -14.84 -15.22
CA GLY A 646 -35.62 -13.84 -15.89
C GLY A 646 -34.18 -13.96 -15.42
N VAL A 647 -33.27 -14.24 -16.35
CA VAL A 647 -31.85 -13.96 -16.14
C VAL A 647 -31.69 -12.46 -15.90
N VAL A 648 -31.08 -12.10 -14.79
CA VAL A 648 -30.81 -10.72 -14.41
C VAL A 648 -29.37 -10.39 -14.74
N TYR A 649 -29.21 -9.46 -15.66
CA TYR A 649 -27.92 -8.95 -16.13
C TYR A 649 -27.38 -7.78 -15.31
N ASP A 650 -28.24 -7.14 -14.52
CA ASP A 650 -27.83 -6.07 -13.63
C ASP A 650 -27.29 -6.66 -12.31
N PRO A 651 -26.03 -6.37 -11.92
CA PRO A 651 -25.49 -6.76 -10.62
C PRO A 651 -26.26 -6.21 -9.42
N ARG A 652 -27.07 -5.15 -9.61
CA ARG A 652 -27.86 -4.49 -8.58
C ARG A 652 -29.31 -4.28 -9.05
N PRO A 653 -30.09 -5.35 -9.21
CA PRO A 653 -31.43 -5.27 -9.78
C PRO A 653 -32.36 -4.43 -8.91
N ALA A 654 -33.20 -3.64 -9.58
CA ALA A 654 -34.25 -2.88 -8.93
C ALA A 654 -35.40 -3.82 -8.49
N LEU A 655 -35.53 -4.04 -7.18
CA LEU A 655 -36.60 -4.82 -6.57
C LEU A 655 -37.78 -3.90 -6.24
N GLY A 656 -38.80 -3.89 -7.08
CA GLY A 656 -39.96 -3.00 -6.99
C GLY A 656 -41.16 -3.63 -6.29
N VAL A 657 -41.86 -2.85 -5.46
CA VAL A 657 -43.10 -3.26 -4.77
C VAL A 657 -44.16 -2.17 -4.76
N ARG A 658 -45.41 -2.59 -4.56
CA ARG A 658 -46.59 -1.73 -4.40
C ARG A 658 -47.47 -2.23 -3.26
N VAL A 659 -48.13 -1.30 -2.58
CA VAL A 659 -49.21 -1.57 -1.61
C VAL A 659 -50.51 -0.94 -2.15
N SER A 660 -51.64 -1.58 -1.89
CA SER A 660 -52.97 -1.10 -2.31
C SER A 660 -53.37 0.22 -1.64
N GLU A 661 -52.98 0.39 -0.37
CA GLU A 661 -53.15 1.61 0.41
C GLU A 661 -51.79 2.18 0.81
N PRO A 662 -51.65 3.52 0.98
CA PRO A 662 -50.41 4.11 1.48
C PRO A 662 -50.00 3.46 2.81
N LEU A 663 -48.71 3.18 2.98
CA LEU A 663 -48.23 2.68 4.26
C LEU A 663 -48.62 3.64 5.40
N PRO A 664 -49.08 3.12 6.56
CA PRO A 664 -49.38 3.95 7.72
C PRO A 664 -48.15 4.76 8.15
N ALA A 665 -48.37 5.93 8.76
CA ALA A 665 -47.28 6.77 9.25
C ALA A 665 -46.38 5.97 10.23
N GLY A 666 -45.07 5.98 9.98
CA GLY A 666 -44.10 5.21 10.77
C GLY A 666 -43.95 3.75 10.36
N TRP A 667 -44.50 3.30 9.23
CA TRP A 667 -44.19 1.99 8.64
C TRP A 667 -43.20 2.13 7.47
N GLU A 668 -42.33 1.13 7.31
CA GLU A 668 -41.32 1.07 6.26
C GLU A 668 -41.37 -0.24 5.50
N PHE A 669 -40.93 -0.22 4.24
CA PHE A 669 -40.66 -1.45 3.49
C PHE A 669 -39.37 -2.10 3.96
N TYR A 670 -39.42 -3.41 4.18
CA TYR A 670 -38.30 -4.25 4.55
C TYR A 670 -38.12 -5.35 3.50
N PHE A 671 -37.04 -5.26 2.75
CA PHE A 671 -36.66 -6.24 1.75
C PHE A 671 -35.60 -7.17 2.33
N ALA A 672 -35.64 -8.42 1.88
CA ALA A 672 -34.58 -9.40 2.09
C ALA A 672 -34.32 -10.13 0.77
N VAL A 673 -33.05 -10.31 0.43
CA VAL A 673 -32.57 -11.10 -0.72
C VAL A 673 -31.45 -12.03 -0.26
N ASP A 674 -31.51 -13.29 -0.66
CA ASP A 674 -30.57 -14.34 -0.22
C ASP A 674 -30.39 -15.40 -1.30
N THR A 675 -29.27 -16.10 -1.31
CA THR A 675 -29.05 -17.31 -2.12
C THR A 675 -29.70 -18.54 -1.49
N ASP A 676 -29.92 -18.53 -0.18
CA ASP A 676 -30.69 -19.56 0.52
C ASP A 676 -32.19 -19.23 0.51
N PRO A 677 -33.06 -20.10 -0.06
CA PRO A 677 -34.51 -19.87 -0.08
C PRO A 677 -35.18 -19.77 1.30
N ASN A 678 -34.47 -20.16 2.36
CA ASN A 678 -34.89 -20.02 3.75
C ASN A 678 -34.45 -18.69 4.40
N PHE A 679 -33.68 -17.85 3.69
CA PHE A 679 -33.18 -16.57 4.20
C PHE A 679 -32.28 -16.73 5.44
N THR A 680 -31.49 -17.81 5.46
CA THR A 680 -30.60 -18.20 6.55
C THR A 680 -29.13 -18.14 6.18
N SER A 681 -28.79 -17.76 4.94
CA SER A 681 -27.38 -17.73 4.55
C SER A 681 -26.64 -16.61 5.29
N PRO A 682 -25.32 -16.77 5.52
CA PRO A 682 -24.47 -15.70 6.05
C PRO A 682 -24.40 -14.45 5.14
N TRP A 683 -24.84 -14.57 3.89
CA TRP A 683 -24.72 -13.56 2.84
C TRP A 683 -26.05 -12.91 2.48
N ILE A 684 -27.10 -13.16 3.29
CA ILE A 684 -28.37 -12.46 3.17
C ILE A 684 -28.15 -10.94 3.18
N GLN A 685 -28.82 -10.25 2.27
CA GLN A 685 -28.87 -8.80 2.27
C GLN A 685 -30.27 -8.33 2.61
N ARG A 686 -30.34 -7.37 3.51
CA ARG A 686 -31.57 -6.76 4.02
C ARG A 686 -31.52 -5.27 3.83
N THR A 687 -32.67 -4.61 3.79
CA THR A 687 -32.74 -3.14 3.81
C THR A 687 -32.19 -2.53 5.11
N SER A 688 -32.00 -3.35 6.16
CA SER A 688 -31.34 -2.96 7.41
C SER A 688 -29.82 -3.15 7.39
N ASP A 689 -29.26 -3.81 6.39
CA ASP A 689 -27.84 -4.12 6.38
C ASP A 689 -27.02 -2.92 5.92
N GLU A 690 -26.10 -2.49 6.78
CA GLU A 690 -25.08 -1.52 6.41
C GLU A 690 -23.90 -2.20 5.72
N PRO A 691 -23.30 -1.56 4.69
CA PRO A 691 -22.05 -2.01 4.10
C PRO A 691 -20.97 -2.24 5.17
N TRP A 692 -20.15 -3.28 4.96
CA TRP A 692 -19.06 -3.63 5.89
C TRP A 692 -18.16 -2.45 6.23
N LEU A 693 -17.84 -1.59 5.27
CA LEU A 693 -17.02 -0.41 5.50
C LEU A 693 -17.73 0.64 6.37
N GLN A 694 -19.04 0.82 6.24
CA GLN A 694 -19.81 1.75 7.08
C GLN A 694 -19.89 1.22 8.52
N LYS A 695 -20.13 -0.09 8.70
CA LYS A 695 -20.02 -0.74 10.02
C LYS A 695 -18.64 -0.55 10.66
N ALA A 696 -17.61 -0.46 9.84
CA ALA A 696 -16.22 -0.33 10.28
C ALA A 696 -15.80 1.10 10.62
N ILE A 697 -16.48 2.12 10.07
CA ILE A 697 -16.20 3.55 10.30
C ILE A 697 -17.16 4.04 11.39
N LYS A 698 -16.64 4.12 12.62
CA LYS A 698 -17.37 4.53 13.82
C LYS A 698 -16.84 5.90 14.26
N GLU A 699 -17.64 6.95 14.09
CA GLU A 699 -17.24 8.34 14.37
C GLU A 699 -16.78 8.55 15.81
N GLU A 700 -17.46 7.92 16.77
CA GLU A 700 -17.12 7.99 18.19
C GLU A 700 -15.72 7.42 18.48
N ILE A 701 -15.36 6.31 17.82
CA ILE A 701 -14.06 5.66 17.96
C ILE A 701 -12.97 6.48 17.25
N ILE A 702 -13.29 7.10 16.11
CA ILE A 702 -12.39 8.03 15.43
C ILE A 702 -12.09 9.23 16.36
N LEU A 703 -13.12 9.81 16.98
CA LEU A 703 -12.94 10.91 17.92
C LEU A 703 -12.12 10.46 19.15
N ALA A 704 -12.39 9.28 19.70
CA ALA A 704 -11.61 8.72 20.80
C ALA A 704 -10.14 8.52 20.42
N GLY A 705 -9.87 7.95 19.25
CA GLY A 705 -8.51 7.81 18.70
C GLY A 705 -7.82 9.15 18.51
N ALA A 706 -8.56 10.16 18.04
CA ALA A 706 -8.02 11.50 17.88
C ALA A 706 -7.65 12.13 19.23
N ILE A 707 -8.54 12.05 20.22
CA ILE A 707 -8.31 12.56 21.58
C ILE A 707 -7.12 11.84 22.22
N VAL A 708 -7.03 10.51 22.11
CA VAL A 708 -5.89 9.73 22.64
C VAL A 708 -4.59 10.11 21.93
N GLY A 709 -4.60 10.32 20.61
CA GLY A 709 -3.44 10.77 19.84
C GLY A 709 -2.95 12.16 20.26
N LEU A 710 -3.85 13.13 20.41
CA LEU A 710 -3.51 14.48 20.86
C LEU A 710 -3.08 14.50 22.34
N GLY A 711 -3.81 13.78 23.19
CA GLY A 711 -3.53 13.68 24.62
C GLY A 711 -2.18 13.02 24.89
N SER A 712 -1.88 11.91 24.22
CA SER A 712 -0.57 11.25 24.33
C SER A 712 0.57 12.17 23.89
N TYR A 713 0.39 12.95 22.81
CA TYR A 713 1.35 13.97 22.40
C TYR A 713 1.59 15.04 23.46
N ILE A 714 0.51 15.59 24.03
CA ILE A 714 0.60 16.61 25.08
C ILE A 714 1.32 16.04 26.32
N ILE A 715 0.94 14.85 26.77
CA ILE A 715 1.56 14.19 27.93
C ILE A 715 3.05 13.97 27.69
N LEU A 716 3.43 13.39 26.55
CA LEU A 716 4.84 13.16 26.23
C LEU A 716 5.61 14.48 26.11
N SER A 717 4.99 15.54 25.57
CA SER A 717 5.59 16.87 25.50
C SER A 717 5.80 17.49 26.88
N ILE A 718 4.87 17.30 27.83
CA ILE A 718 4.98 17.80 29.21
C ILE A 718 6.08 17.04 29.95
N LEU A 719 6.16 15.72 29.75
CA LEU A 719 7.16 14.85 30.37
C LEU A 719 8.56 14.96 29.71
N GLY A 720 8.69 15.73 28.63
CA GLY A 720 9.94 15.86 27.87
C GLY A 720 10.37 14.56 27.18
N LEU A 721 9.43 13.64 26.92
CA LEU A 721 9.68 12.36 26.29
C LEU A 721 9.75 12.49 24.76
N PRO A 722 10.50 11.63 24.06
CA PRO A 722 10.69 11.73 22.62
C PRO A 722 9.39 11.51 21.82
N ILE A 723 9.06 12.42 20.90
CA ILE A 723 7.87 12.35 20.03
C ILE A 723 7.88 11.07 19.17
N LEU A 724 9.07 10.53 18.86
CA LEU A 724 9.23 9.25 18.14
C LEU A 724 8.48 8.08 18.79
N LEU A 725 8.18 8.14 20.09
CA LEU A 725 7.35 7.15 20.77
C LEU A 725 5.95 7.06 20.18
N ILE A 726 5.35 8.20 19.78
CA ILE A 726 4.00 8.26 19.21
C ILE A 726 3.98 7.68 17.81
N PHE A 727 4.97 8.06 16.99
CA PHE A 727 5.10 7.50 15.65
C PHE A 727 5.29 5.98 15.69
N GLY A 728 6.08 5.49 16.65
CA GLY A 728 6.20 4.06 16.91
C GLY A 728 4.86 3.44 17.33
N TYR A 729 4.16 4.04 18.29
CA TYR A 729 2.85 3.57 18.74
C TYR A 729 1.84 3.47 17.61
N VAL A 730 1.73 4.50 16.76
CA VAL A 730 0.79 4.48 15.63
C VAL A 730 1.16 3.45 14.58
N ARG A 731 2.46 3.21 14.34
CA ARG A 731 2.92 2.10 13.49
C ARG A 731 2.42 0.74 14.00
N ALA A 732 2.31 0.55 15.32
CA ALA A 732 1.78 -0.69 15.90
C ALA A 732 0.28 -0.88 15.70
N LEU A 733 -0.51 0.20 15.55
CA LEU A 733 -1.96 0.14 15.32
C LEU A 733 -2.32 -0.44 13.95
N VAL A 734 -1.51 -0.15 12.95
CA VAL A 734 -1.84 -0.41 11.54
C VAL A 734 -1.17 -1.66 10.97
N THR A 735 -0.43 -2.41 11.79
CA THR A 735 0.31 -3.59 11.33
C THR A 735 0.16 -4.76 12.30
N ILE A 736 0.36 -5.96 11.77
CA ILE A 736 0.34 -7.18 12.57
C ILE A 736 1.61 -7.20 13.45
N PRO A 737 1.52 -7.45 14.77
CA PRO A 737 2.65 -7.36 15.70
C PRO A 737 3.82 -8.34 15.50
N HIS A 738 3.68 -9.32 14.60
CA HIS A 738 4.52 -10.53 14.55
C HIS A 738 6.03 -10.30 14.34
N TRP A 739 6.44 -9.14 13.81
CA TRP A 739 7.82 -8.75 13.54
C TRP A 739 8.39 -7.71 14.51
N MET A 740 7.53 -7.10 15.33
CA MET A 740 7.92 -6.00 16.23
C MET A 740 8.70 -6.50 17.45
N VAL A 741 8.42 -7.72 17.89
CA VAL A 741 9.14 -8.38 19.00
C VAL A 741 10.59 -8.66 18.62
N THR A 742 10.86 -9.04 17.37
CA THR A 742 12.25 -9.25 16.91
C THR A 742 12.96 -7.93 16.61
N GLU A 743 12.24 -6.90 16.18
CA GLU A 743 12.80 -5.55 15.98
C GLU A 743 13.31 -4.93 17.30
N ILE A 744 12.56 -5.03 18.40
CA ILE A 744 13.00 -4.49 19.71
C ILE A 744 14.28 -5.17 20.22
N ILE A 745 14.47 -6.46 19.94
CA ILE A 745 15.72 -7.17 20.28
C ILE A 745 16.91 -6.49 19.59
N GLY A 746 16.78 -6.16 18.30
CA GLY A 746 17.80 -5.41 17.56
C GLY A 746 18.08 -4.04 18.17
N ALA A 747 17.03 -3.29 18.53
CA ALA A 747 17.19 -1.97 19.13
C ALA A 747 17.86 -2.01 20.52
N LEU A 748 17.55 -3.03 21.34
CA LEU A 748 18.19 -3.26 22.63
C LEU A 748 19.67 -3.63 22.46
N LEU A 749 19.99 -4.53 21.52
CA LEU A 749 21.37 -4.88 21.20
C LEU A 749 22.18 -3.67 20.74
N ALA A 750 21.61 -2.84 19.85
CA ALA A 750 22.24 -1.60 19.44
C ALA A 750 22.52 -0.70 20.65
N ARG A 751 21.49 -0.42 21.46
CA ARG A 751 21.55 0.57 22.55
C ARG A 751 22.46 0.15 23.70
N TYR A 752 22.37 -1.10 24.14
CA TYR A 752 22.99 -1.55 25.40
C TYR A 752 24.29 -2.34 25.20
N TYR A 753 24.46 -3.00 24.04
CA TYR A 753 25.69 -3.76 23.76
C TYR A 753 26.59 -2.98 22.80
N PHE A 754 26.12 -2.67 21.60
CA PHE A 754 26.99 -2.14 20.54
C PHE A 754 27.40 -0.69 20.74
N TRP A 755 26.54 0.17 21.30
CA TRP A 755 26.93 1.54 21.62
C TRP A 755 28.01 1.60 22.69
N ASN A 756 27.95 0.70 23.68
CA ASN A 756 28.95 0.61 24.74
C ASN A 756 30.28 0.03 24.21
N LYS A 757 30.21 -0.90 23.24
CA LYS A 757 31.40 -1.55 22.66
C LYS A 757 32.13 -0.69 21.63
N TYR A 758 31.40 -0.03 20.73
CA TYR A 758 31.98 0.68 19.58
C TYR A 758 31.84 2.20 19.65
N GLY A 759 31.04 2.72 20.59
CA GLY A 759 30.67 4.13 20.65
C GLY A 759 29.45 4.46 19.78
N LYS A 760 28.62 5.39 20.25
CA LYS A 760 27.33 5.74 19.64
C LYS A 760 27.46 6.28 18.21
N GLN A 761 28.39 7.19 17.95
CA GLN A 761 28.58 7.79 16.61
C GLN A 761 29.08 6.74 15.61
N GLN A 762 30.08 5.94 16.02
CA GLN A 762 30.65 4.90 15.17
C GLN A 762 29.63 3.79 14.86
N TRP A 763 28.86 3.34 15.86
CA TRP A 763 27.83 2.32 15.63
C TRP A 763 26.75 2.77 14.65
N ARG A 764 26.36 4.04 14.70
CA ARG A 764 25.39 4.61 13.74
C ARG A 764 25.87 4.54 12.29
N LEU A 765 27.19 4.51 12.07
CA LEU A 765 27.78 4.27 10.75
C LEU A 765 27.85 2.77 10.44
N TYR A 766 28.10 1.91 11.44
CA TYR A 766 28.27 0.46 11.26
C TYR A 766 26.94 -0.25 10.98
N ALA A 767 25.88 0.08 11.72
CA ALA A 767 24.61 -0.64 11.66
C ALA A 767 23.98 -0.66 10.25
N PRO A 768 23.89 0.46 9.51
CA PRO A 768 23.35 0.43 8.15
C PRO A 768 24.18 -0.45 7.21
N VAL A 769 25.51 -0.36 7.28
CA VAL A 769 26.43 -1.16 6.45
C VAL A 769 26.29 -2.65 6.76
N LEU A 770 26.12 -3.00 8.03
CA LEU A 770 25.91 -4.37 8.48
C LEU A 770 24.57 -4.94 7.99
N ALA A 771 23.48 -4.16 8.12
CA ALA A 771 22.15 -4.55 7.66
C ALA A 771 22.08 -4.70 6.13
N VAL A 772 22.74 -3.79 5.40
CA VAL A 772 22.91 -3.87 3.95
C VAL A 772 23.68 -5.13 3.55
N GLY A 773 24.77 -5.46 4.27
CA GLY A 773 25.49 -6.72 4.08
C GLY A 773 24.55 -7.91 4.25
N PHE A 774 23.80 -7.97 5.36
CA PHE A 774 22.84 -9.05 5.61
C PHE A 774 21.80 -9.21 4.49
N ALA A 775 21.17 -8.11 4.06
CA ALA A 775 20.22 -8.12 2.95
C ALA A 775 20.86 -8.60 1.64
N CYS A 776 22.11 -8.20 1.35
CA CYS A 776 22.89 -8.72 0.21
C CYS A 776 23.12 -10.23 0.30
N GLY A 777 23.50 -10.75 1.48
CA GLY A 777 23.71 -12.18 1.66
C GLY A 777 22.42 -12.99 1.44
N MET A 778 21.29 -12.50 1.98
CA MET A 778 19.96 -13.07 1.73
C MET A 778 19.61 -13.06 0.25
N ALA A 779 19.92 -11.95 -0.44
CA ALA A 779 19.70 -11.78 -1.87
C ALA A 779 20.47 -12.76 -2.74
N LEU A 780 21.78 -12.83 -2.54
CA LEU A 780 22.66 -13.72 -3.27
C LEU A 780 22.21 -15.17 -3.12
N MET A 781 21.83 -15.55 -1.90
CA MET A 781 21.32 -16.89 -1.66
C MET A 781 19.95 -17.12 -2.31
N GLY A 782 19.04 -16.15 -2.24
CA GLY A 782 17.76 -16.21 -2.96
C GLY A 782 17.97 -16.38 -4.47
N MET A 783 18.83 -15.56 -5.09
CA MET A 783 19.16 -15.63 -6.51
C MET A 783 19.79 -16.97 -6.91
N ALA A 784 20.74 -17.48 -6.12
CA ALA A 784 21.35 -18.78 -6.35
C ALA A 784 20.31 -19.91 -6.27
N SER A 785 19.43 -19.85 -5.28
CA SER A 785 18.38 -20.85 -5.05
C SER A 785 17.35 -20.88 -6.17
N ILE A 786 16.92 -19.70 -6.63
CA ILE A 786 16.07 -19.57 -7.82
C ILE A 786 16.80 -20.18 -9.00
N SER A 787 18.03 -19.75 -9.29
CA SER A 787 18.79 -20.23 -10.45
C SER A 787 18.88 -21.76 -10.48
N ILE A 788 19.12 -22.40 -9.33
CA ILE A 788 19.11 -23.86 -9.18
C ILE A 788 17.72 -24.43 -9.47
N ALA A 789 16.67 -23.89 -8.84
CA ALA A 789 15.28 -24.31 -9.07
C ALA A 789 14.88 -24.15 -10.55
N LEU A 790 15.37 -23.10 -11.23
CA LEU A 790 15.10 -22.83 -12.64
C LEU A 790 15.76 -23.87 -13.54
N ILE A 791 17.04 -24.15 -13.31
CA ILE A 791 17.77 -25.16 -14.06
C ILE A 791 17.07 -26.51 -13.90
N GLN A 792 16.75 -26.88 -12.66
CA GLN A 792 16.11 -28.17 -12.38
C GLN A 792 14.73 -28.31 -13.04
N LYS A 793 13.86 -27.29 -12.94
CA LYS A 793 12.53 -27.32 -13.59
C LYS A 793 12.62 -27.30 -15.12
N SER A 794 13.59 -26.57 -15.68
CA SER A 794 13.82 -26.55 -17.13
C SER A 794 14.30 -27.91 -17.65
N VAL A 795 15.06 -28.65 -16.83
CA VAL A 795 15.50 -30.02 -17.14
C VAL A 795 14.37 -31.03 -16.95
N SER A 796 13.50 -30.87 -15.94
CA SER A 796 12.39 -31.81 -15.71
C SER A 796 11.28 -31.73 -16.76
N VAL A 797 11.06 -30.55 -17.38
CA VAL A 797 10.10 -30.38 -18.49
C VAL A 797 10.55 -31.13 -19.76
N LEU A 798 11.84 -31.43 -19.93
CA LEU A 798 12.32 -32.27 -21.04
C LEU A 798 12.00 -33.77 -20.86
N ILE A 799 11.50 -34.19 -19.69
CA ILE A 799 11.24 -35.60 -19.37
C ILE A 799 9.73 -35.93 -19.43
N PHE A 800 8.85 -34.96 -19.74
CA PHE A 800 7.42 -35.19 -19.92
C PHE A 800 6.89 -34.64 -21.24
#